data_AF-A0AAJ2LJE5-F1
#
_entry.id   AF-A0AAJ2LJE5-F1
#
_cell.length_a   1.000
_cell.length_b   1.000
_cell.length_c   1.000
_cell.angle_alpha   90.00
_cell.angle_beta   90.00
_cell.angle_gamma   90.00
#
_symmetry.space_group_name_H-M   'P 1'
#
loop_
_entity.id
_entity.type
_entity.pdbx_description
1 polymer ?
#
loop_
_entity_poly.entity_id
_entity_poly.type
_entity_poly.pdbx_seq_one_letter_code
_entity_poly.pdbx_strand_id
1 'polypeptide(L)'
;MNDMSSAADFVQANRILKIVSPLGEDQLLPERVTIEEGISSLFEIKLSARAKKPSVKPEELIGRLMDVSVEVSQGDGEGGVRRPFNGLVTELNEGPPITRGLRSYSMVLRPQMWLLSRRSDCRIWMDKTSVDIVETLFSEHGIPAPDTSGVITPPPPQHYSVQWNETDLAFLTRRFEEDGLFYWFSHEDGKHKLHVADSARSWLGPSPSAQGEGQVRLAQGSADRNHITEWSRRYSYVPGQRAGADWNFETPRMVPGTMTPSLVQMPEATKRELYEYPARISSVAEAERAEKLRMQASEADHDRVFGGSTSRILEAGRRFTPYEVAHPDHAYEEHVVVKAAHTVVDRSYETNSNEPEYTNTFEAVPSRVSMTPHRETKRPRIEGTQVAIVAGPSGEEIHPEQYGRIKLWFPWDRKAKKDGSDTCWVRVSQVWGGGTWGAQVIPRIGMEVMVAFVDGDPDRPLVTGVVPNPANTVPYDLPANKTRMVMRSNTHKGTGFNEMTFEDEAGQENMFFHAQKDQTTRVLNDRTKRVDRHEVSAIGANRTVEVGGNQKHEVGGSMNTVVGGTGPMAMALMGAVQGMAGQTAGLLSQAGQIAGGGGPGLAAFAGTLASSALGFLSIGGLGNREGVVSGPSPRSDAGTALASSGTGVGADASSLFPLSGIMNTIVGSFQSTSVGVAKAEQIGVSKVTNIGQTEMINVGKQQNLTIGKVQSVTIGEEQNTNIGKAQGTVVGEKITVNVGKLYGLVAGEKYRGESKVWEVFAEDKIFLSAPGGYIEINKTGIRLYALKIDIEGNQINFKKGGPGQEPSCLRQMSKSSTPFVRM
;
A
#
# COMPACT_ATOMS: atom_id res chain seq x y z
N MET A 1 37.08 64.91 68.72
CA MET A 1 37.06 63.45 68.64
C MET A 1 36.31 63.09 67.38
N ASN A 2 37.04 62.65 66.35
CA ASN A 2 36.51 62.25 65.04
C ASN A 2 36.29 60.74 65.07
N ASP A 3 35.16 60.27 65.61
CA ASP A 3 34.72 58.89 65.41
C ASP A 3 33.83 58.84 64.17
N MET A 4 34.45 58.82 62.98
CA MET A 4 33.76 58.36 61.78
C MET A 4 34.08 56.88 61.62
N SER A 5 33.11 56.01 61.90
CA SER A 5 33.24 54.57 61.67
C SER A 5 33.62 54.32 60.20
N SER A 6 34.67 53.51 60.02
CA SER A 6 35.17 53.13 58.71
C SER A 6 34.24 52.09 58.08
N ALA A 7 34.30 51.89 56.76
CA ALA A 7 33.55 50.81 56.10
C ALA A 7 33.85 49.41 56.66
N ALA A 8 35.00 49.24 57.34
CA ALA A 8 35.39 47.99 57.98
C ALA A 8 34.52 47.64 59.19
N ASP A 9 33.88 48.62 59.83
CA ASP A 9 33.18 48.45 61.11
C ASP A 9 31.70 48.02 60.96
N PHE A 10 31.16 48.00 59.73
CA PHE A 10 29.79 47.54 59.50
C PHE A 10 29.69 46.02 59.47
N VAL A 11 29.03 45.46 60.47
CA VAL A 11 28.64 44.05 60.52
C VAL A 11 27.12 43.92 60.42
N GLN A 12 26.64 42.76 59.95
CA GLN A 12 25.20 42.44 59.89
C GLN A 12 24.61 41.96 61.22
N ALA A 13 25.45 41.76 62.25
CA ALA A 13 24.99 41.34 63.58
C ALA A 13 23.98 42.33 64.18
N ASN A 14 22.97 41.81 64.88
CA ASN A 14 21.89 42.55 65.55
C ASN A 14 21.00 43.42 64.64
N ARG A 15 20.88 43.06 63.36
CA ARG A 15 20.02 43.73 62.37
C ARG A 15 18.86 42.87 61.91
N ILE A 16 17.77 43.52 61.47
CA ILE A 16 16.57 42.83 61.01
C ILE A 16 16.81 42.00 59.75
N LEU A 17 17.74 42.42 58.88
CA LEU A 17 18.11 41.72 57.65
C LEU A 17 19.53 41.18 57.74
N LYS A 18 19.72 39.95 57.27
CA LYS A 18 21.04 39.34 57.08
C LYS A 18 21.09 38.62 55.74
N ILE A 19 22.16 38.84 54.98
CA ILE A 19 22.48 38.15 53.73
C ILE A 19 23.63 37.16 53.99
N VAL A 20 23.48 35.95 53.46
CA VAL A 20 24.58 34.99 53.29
C VAL A 20 24.80 34.81 51.79
N SER A 21 26.00 35.18 51.31
CA SER A 21 26.33 35.19 49.87
C SER A 21 27.68 34.55 49.57
N PRO A 22 27.94 34.16 48.31
CA PRO A 22 29.24 33.64 47.88
C PRO A 22 30.43 34.60 48.08
N LEU A 23 30.18 35.90 48.29
CA LEU A 23 31.24 36.89 48.53
C LEU A 23 31.84 36.78 49.94
N GLY A 24 31.21 36.02 50.83
CA GLY A 24 31.58 35.90 52.24
C GLY A 24 30.73 36.77 53.15
N GLU A 25 30.92 36.61 54.45
CA GLU A 25 30.16 37.34 55.47
C GLU A 25 30.49 38.84 55.44
N ASP A 26 29.46 39.64 55.72
CA ASP A 26 29.52 41.11 55.83
C ASP A 26 30.10 41.85 54.61
N GLN A 27 30.14 41.21 53.44
CA GLN A 27 30.52 41.86 52.19
C GLN A 27 29.35 42.57 51.51
N LEU A 28 28.13 42.05 51.67
CA LEU A 28 26.88 42.66 51.23
C LEU A 28 26.05 43.02 52.47
N LEU A 29 25.64 44.28 52.55
CA LEU A 29 24.91 44.85 53.67
C LEU A 29 23.47 45.15 53.20
N PRO A 30 22.46 44.37 53.60
CA PRO A 30 21.08 44.53 53.12
C PRO A 30 20.46 45.82 53.63
N GLU A 31 19.75 46.56 52.77
CA GLU A 31 19.05 47.79 53.14
C GLU A 31 17.55 47.69 52.95
N ARG A 32 17.13 47.03 51.88
CA ARG A 32 15.72 46.87 51.54
C ARG A 32 15.53 45.54 50.86
N VAL A 33 14.49 44.82 51.25
CA VAL A 33 14.02 43.65 50.51
C VAL A 33 12.51 43.72 50.31
N THR A 34 12.08 43.40 49.10
CA THR A 34 10.70 43.09 48.77
C THR A 34 10.64 41.64 48.33
N ILE A 35 9.81 40.84 49.00
CA ILE A 35 9.67 39.39 48.75
C ILE A 35 8.23 39.14 48.34
N GLU A 36 8.03 38.65 47.14
CA GLU A 36 6.73 38.21 46.62
C GLU A 36 6.73 36.68 46.53
N GLU A 37 5.81 36.02 47.23
CA GLU A 37 5.63 34.56 47.22
C GLU A 37 4.14 34.23 47.05
N GLY A 38 3.82 33.08 46.44
CA GLY A 38 2.44 32.67 46.26
C GLY A 38 2.28 31.28 45.63
N ILE A 39 1.07 30.75 45.75
CA ILE A 39 0.71 29.45 45.17
C ILE A 39 0.67 29.55 43.65
N SER A 40 1.20 28.52 42.98
CA SER A 40 1.30 28.39 41.53
C SER A 40 2.03 29.57 40.86
N SER A 41 2.94 30.22 41.60
CA SER A 41 3.75 31.33 41.12
C SER A 41 5.21 31.15 41.55
N LEU A 42 6.14 31.68 40.74
CA LEU A 42 7.55 31.72 41.12
C LEU A 42 7.77 32.90 42.06
N PHE A 43 8.38 32.67 43.23
CA PHE A 43 8.71 33.77 44.12
C PHE A 43 9.74 34.73 43.50
N GLU A 44 9.70 35.98 43.91
CA GLU A 44 10.64 37.02 43.49
C GLU A 44 11.12 37.82 44.70
N ILE A 45 12.43 37.90 44.89
CA ILE A 45 13.07 38.64 45.98
C ILE A 45 13.88 39.78 45.35
N LYS A 46 13.40 41.01 45.50
CA LYS A 46 14.09 42.24 45.10
C LYS A 46 14.89 42.75 46.28
N LEU A 47 16.21 42.67 46.20
CA LEU A 47 17.12 43.05 47.26
C LEU A 47 17.96 44.26 46.86
N SER A 48 18.03 45.25 47.72
CA SER A 48 18.99 46.36 47.66
C SER A 48 20.01 46.19 48.77
N ALA A 49 21.29 46.24 48.42
CA ALA A 49 22.39 46.04 49.36
C ALA A 49 23.57 46.96 49.03
N ARG A 50 24.37 47.28 50.06
CA ARG A 50 25.68 47.94 49.89
C ARG A 50 26.78 46.90 49.86
N ALA A 51 27.66 46.96 48.87
CA ALA A 51 28.87 46.16 48.84
C ALA A 51 30.05 46.92 49.47
N LYS A 52 30.84 46.24 50.30
CA LYS A 52 32.16 46.74 50.76
C LYS A 52 33.20 46.75 49.66
N LYS A 53 33.06 45.83 48.71
CA LYS A 53 33.95 45.73 47.55
C LYS A 53 33.66 46.88 46.57
N PRO A 54 34.70 47.54 46.01
CA PRO A 54 34.51 48.67 45.10
C PRO A 54 33.87 48.27 43.76
N SER A 55 33.95 46.99 43.37
CA SER A 55 33.21 46.41 42.26
C SER A 55 33.05 44.89 42.47
N VAL A 56 31.81 44.42 42.34
CA VAL A 56 31.43 43.01 42.35
C VAL A 56 31.30 42.55 40.90
N LYS A 57 32.02 41.49 40.53
CA LYS A 57 31.91 40.96 39.16
C LYS A 57 30.61 40.15 39.01
N PRO A 58 29.91 40.22 37.86
CA PRO A 58 28.67 39.45 37.67
C PRO A 58 28.81 37.95 37.94
N GLU A 59 29.92 37.34 37.54
CA GLU A 59 30.24 35.92 37.73
C GLU A 59 30.35 35.47 39.19
N GLU A 60 30.52 36.40 40.13
CA GLU A 60 30.60 36.10 41.57
C GLU A 60 29.20 35.88 42.19
N LEU A 61 28.14 36.40 41.58
CA LEU A 61 26.77 36.36 42.12
C LEU A 61 25.74 35.76 41.16
N ILE A 62 25.73 36.13 39.88
CA ILE A 62 24.73 35.65 38.90
C ILE A 62 24.79 34.12 38.81
N GLY A 63 23.63 33.48 38.91
CA GLY A 63 23.51 32.01 38.86
C GLY A 63 23.96 31.30 40.13
N ARG A 64 24.25 32.03 41.22
CA ARG A 64 24.53 31.46 42.54
C ARG A 64 23.31 31.58 43.46
N LEU A 65 23.19 30.63 44.39
CA LEU A 65 22.21 30.72 45.47
C LEU A 65 22.69 31.71 46.52
N MET A 66 21.74 32.43 47.11
CA MET A 66 21.98 33.38 48.19
C MET A 66 20.79 33.36 49.15
N ASP A 67 21.08 33.53 50.45
CA ASP A 67 20.05 33.59 51.50
C ASP A 67 19.85 35.02 51.97
N VAL A 68 18.60 35.42 52.12
CA VAL A 68 18.18 36.63 52.83
C VAL A 68 17.35 36.19 54.03
N SER A 69 17.67 36.65 55.24
CA SER A 69 16.94 36.26 56.44
C SER A 69 16.39 37.46 57.21
N VAL A 70 15.14 37.34 57.63
CA VAL A 70 14.41 38.35 58.41
C VAL A 70 14.34 37.91 59.87
N GLU A 71 14.71 38.78 60.81
CA GLU A 71 14.57 38.53 62.24
C GLU A 71 13.09 38.44 62.66
N VAL A 72 12.67 37.32 63.25
CA VAL A 72 11.31 37.09 63.76
C VAL A 72 11.21 37.43 65.25
N SER A 73 12.15 36.95 66.06
CA SER A 73 12.27 37.26 67.49
C SER A 73 13.71 37.57 67.86
N GLN A 74 13.90 38.56 68.74
CA GLN A 74 15.21 38.88 69.31
C GLN A 74 15.53 37.87 70.41
N GLY A 75 16.69 37.24 70.31
CA GLY A 75 17.31 36.48 71.39
C GLY A 75 18.59 37.18 71.81
N ASP A 76 18.93 37.11 73.10
CA ASP A 76 20.24 37.54 73.59
C ASP A 76 21.32 36.56 73.08
N GLY A 77 22.06 36.91 72.03
CA GLY A 77 23.15 36.10 71.46
C GLY A 77 22.75 35.21 70.26
N GLU A 78 23.28 34.00 70.15
CA GLU A 78 23.02 33.03 69.04
C GLU A 78 21.58 32.45 69.04
N GLY A 79 20.70 32.86 69.96
CA GLY A 79 19.36 32.30 70.16
C GLY A 79 18.20 33.01 69.44
N GLY A 80 18.46 34.00 68.57
CA GLY A 80 17.41 34.72 67.83
C GLY A 80 16.83 33.90 66.66
N VAL A 81 15.51 33.88 66.50
CA VAL A 81 14.87 33.17 65.37
C VAL A 81 14.80 34.06 64.15
N ARG A 82 15.27 33.53 63.02
CA ARG A 82 15.20 34.19 61.72
C ARG A 82 14.41 33.33 60.73
N ARG A 83 13.74 33.99 59.80
CA ARG A 83 13.08 33.37 58.65
C ARG A 83 14.00 33.45 57.44
N PRO A 84 14.49 32.33 56.89
CA PRO A 84 15.33 32.34 55.70
C PRO A 84 14.50 32.47 54.42
N PHE A 85 15.09 33.09 53.42
CA PHE A 85 14.62 33.17 52.04
C PHE A 85 15.79 32.90 51.11
N ASN A 86 15.89 31.64 50.68
CA ASN A 86 16.89 31.21 49.70
C ASN A 86 16.39 31.45 48.27
N GLY A 87 17.25 31.95 47.38
CA GLY A 87 16.95 32.05 45.96
C GLY A 87 18.19 32.14 45.07
N LEU A 88 17.99 31.89 43.77
CA LEU A 88 19.00 32.00 42.73
C LEU A 88 19.08 33.44 42.23
N VAL A 89 20.26 34.06 42.25
CA VAL A 89 20.44 35.42 41.72
C VAL A 89 20.32 35.39 40.19
N THR A 90 19.31 36.07 39.66
CA THR A 90 18.98 36.10 38.22
C THR A 90 19.28 37.45 37.56
N GLU A 91 19.26 38.53 38.33
CA GLU A 91 19.58 39.88 37.86
C GLU A 91 20.46 40.59 38.89
N LEU A 92 21.41 41.39 38.41
CA LEU A 92 22.33 42.19 39.21
C LEU A 92 22.50 43.55 38.53
N ASN A 93 22.13 44.63 39.21
CA ASN A 93 22.33 45.98 38.75
C ASN A 93 23.38 46.67 39.64
N GLU A 94 24.46 47.12 39.02
CA GLU A 94 25.49 47.91 39.68
C GLU A 94 25.06 49.37 39.79
N GLY A 95 25.03 49.88 41.02
CA GLY A 95 24.72 51.27 41.34
C GLY A 95 25.98 52.14 41.49
N PRO A 96 25.78 53.45 41.78
CA PRO A 96 26.88 54.37 42.00
C PRO A 96 27.66 54.03 43.29
N PRO A 97 28.93 54.46 43.39
CA PRO A 97 29.61 54.55 44.67
C PRO A 97 28.81 55.43 45.64
N ILE A 98 28.80 55.06 46.91
CA ILE A 98 28.08 55.76 47.99
C ILE A 98 29.07 56.12 49.11
N THR A 99 28.60 56.88 50.11
CA THR A 99 29.42 57.32 51.25
C THR A 99 30.13 56.16 51.94
N ARG A 100 31.28 56.44 52.56
CA ARG A 100 32.10 55.46 53.31
C ARG A 100 32.73 54.37 52.43
N GLY A 101 32.97 54.63 51.14
CA GLY A 101 33.70 53.71 50.25
C GLY A 101 32.91 52.46 49.86
N LEU A 102 31.61 52.43 50.11
CA LEU A 102 30.71 51.35 49.72
C LEU A 102 30.15 51.62 48.30
N ARG A 103 29.52 50.61 47.70
CA ARG A 103 28.80 50.74 46.43
C ARG A 103 27.40 50.15 46.52
N SER A 104 26.41 50.81 45.91
CA SER A 104 25.04 50.30 45.88
C SER A 104 24.89 49.19 44.84
N TYR A 105 24.15 48.14 45.18
CA TYR A 105 23.71 47.09 44.27
C TYR A 105 22.24 46.79 44.48
N SER A 106 21.55 46.44 43.39
CA SER A 106 20.23 45.80 43.45
C SER A 106 20.27 44.47 42.73
N MET A 107 19.53 43.49 43.23
CA MET A 107 19.51 42.15 42.65
C MET A 107 18.14 41.50 42.79
N VAL A 108 17.85 40.58 41.87
CA VAL A 108 16.60 39.82 41.85
C VAL A 108 16.91 38.34 42.01
N LEU A 109 16.40 37.74 43.08
CA LEU A 109 16.48 36.30 43.30
C LEU A 109 15.14 35.63 42.96
N ARG A 110 15.22 34.47 42.33
CA ARG A 110 14.07 33.65 41.92
C ARG A 110 14.31 32.17 42.28
N PRO A 111 13.28 31.31 42.33
CA PRO A 111 13.50 29.87 42.52
C PRO A 111 14.35 29.27 41.41
N GLN A 112 15.05 28.17 41.69
CA GLN A 112 15.79 27.42 40.67
C GLN A 112 14.86 26.92 39.55
N MET A 113 13.59 26.66 39.84
CA MET A 113 12.55 26.35 38.85
C MET A 113 12.45 27.40 37.73
N TRP A 114 12.83 28.66 37.98
CA TRP A 114 12.91 29.70 36.95
C TRP A 114 13.86 29.35 35.80
N LEU A 115 14.90 28.54 36.04
CA LEU A 115 15.83 28.09 35.00
C LEU A 115 15.14 27.30 33.88
N LEU A 116 14.00 26.65 34.18
CA LEU A 116 13.17 25.99 33.17
C LEU A 116 12.63 26.98 32.12
N SER A 117 12.56 28.28 32.43
CA SER A 117 12.19 29.32 31.45
C SER A 117 13.34 29.70 30.50
N ARG A 118 14.57 29.24 30.78
CA ARG A 118 15.77 29.52 29.99
C ARG A 118 16.11 28.40 28.99
N ARG A 119 15.31 27.33 28.96
CA ARG A 119 15.42 26.24 27.98
C ARG A 119 14.05 25.99 27.34
N SER A 120 14.05 25.78 26.03
CA SER A 120 12.89 25.35 25.25
C SER A 120 13.25 24.12 24.43
N ASP A 121 12.27 23.27 24.16
CA ASP A 121 12.48 22.04 23.40
C ASP A 121 11.26 21.70 22.54
N CYS A 122 11.48 20.80 21.57
CA CYS A 122 10.43 20.11 20.83
C CYS A 122 10.62 18.60 21.07
N ARG A 123 9.74 17.99 21.86
CA ARG A 123 9.87 16.57 22.24
C ARG A 123 8.53 15.96 22.62
N ILE A 124 8.46 14.63 22.49
CA ILE A 124 7.29 13.83 22.85
C ILE A 124 7.51 13.22 24.23
N TRP A 125 6.46 13.24 25.06
CA TRP A 125 6.37 12.60 26.36
C TRP A 125 5.30 11.50 26.28
N MET A 126 5.76 10.24 26.33
CA MET A 126 4.90 9.05 26.28
C MET A 126 4.63 8.51 27.68
N ASP A 127 3.36 8.25 27.98
CA ASP A 127 2.91 7.58 29.20
C ASP A 127 3.47 8.20 30.50
N LYS A 128 3.47 9.54 30.59
CA LYS A 128 4.02 10.29 31.73
C LYS A 128 2.94 11.02 32.52
N THR A 129 3.08 10.99 33.84
CA THR A 129 2.33 11.86 34.75
C THR A 129 2.98 13.24 34.85
N SER A 130 2.25 14.25 35.33
CA SER A 130 2.83 15.56 35.64
C SER A 130 3.92 15.49 36.73
N VAL A 131 3.87 14.49 37.60
CA VAL A 131 4.90 14.23 38.63
C VAL A 131 6.19 13.71 37.99
N ASP A 132 6.09 12.75 37.07
CA ASP A 132 7.26 12.25 36.32
C ASP A 132 7.93 13.37 35.50
N ILE A 133 7.11 14.26 34.93
CA ILE A 133 7.59 15.39 34.12
C ILE A 133 8.40 16.36 34.98
N VAL A 134 7.91 16.77 36.16
CA VAL A 134 8.67 17.68 37.03
C VAL A 134 9.97 17.06 37.50
N GLU A 135 9.97 15.79 37.89
CA GLU A 135 11.17 15.08 38.33
C GLU A 135 12.20 14.98 37.19
N THR A 136 11.74 14.64 35.98
CA THR A 136 12.61 14.56 34.80
C THR A 136 13.21 15.91 34.45
N LEU A 137 12.39 16.97 34.39
CA LEU A 137 12.86 18.32 34.06
C LEU A 137 13.82 18.87 35.11
N PHE A 138 13.53 18.65 36.40
CA PHE A 138 14.40 19.10 37.48
C PHE A 138 15.75 18.37 37.44
N SER A 139 15.75 17.06 37.21
CA SER A 139 16.96 16.26 37.03
C SER A 139 17.79 16.74 35.83
N GLU A 140 17.16 16.96 34.67
CA GLU A 140 17.83 17.45 33.46
C GLU A 140 18.45 18.84 33.62
N HIS A 141 17.97 19.66 34.56
CA HIS A 141 18.50 20.99 34.89
C HIS A 141 19.41 21.01 36.14
N GLY A 142 19.62 19.87 36.80
CA GLY A 142 20.43 19.80 38.03
C GLY A 142 19.80 20.51 39.23
N ILE A 143 18.46 20.58 39.29
CA ILE A 143 17.68 21.23 40.35
C ILE A 143 17.25 20.18 41.39
N PRO A 144 17.23 20.48 42.71
CA PRO A 144 16.76 19.55 43.73
C PRO A 144 15.32 19.09 43.49
N ALA A 145 15.06 17.79 43.63
CA ALA A 145 13.75 17.19 43.39
C ALA A 145 12.63 17.85 44.23
N PRO A 146 11.41 17.96 43.68
CA PRO A 146 10.26 18.51 44.40
C PRO A 146 9.79 17.61 45.54
N ASP A 147 9.11 18.20 46.51
CA ASP A 147 8.26 17.48 47.48
C ASP A 147 6.90 17.18 46.84
N THR A 148 6.65 15.91 46.56
CA THR A 148 5.39 15.44 45.95
C THR A 148 4.52 14.70 46.96
N SER A 149 4.88 14.71 48.25
CA SER A 149 4.10 14.06 49.32
C SER A 149 2.69 14.64 49.48
N GLY A 150 2.48 15.86 49.02
CA GLY A 150 1.18 16.54 48.98
C GLY A 150 0.26 16.07 47.85
N VAL A 151 0.72 15.21 46.92
CA VAL A 151 -0.11 14.63 45.86
C VAL A 151 -0.77 13.35 46.38
N ILE A 152 -2.00 13.48 46.88
CA ILE A 152 -2.75 12.38 47.50
C ILE A 152 -3.35 11.45 46.43
N THR A 153 -3.84 12.04 45.33
CA THR A 153 -4.43 11.31 44.20
C THR A 153 -3.59 11.60 42.95
N PRO A 154 -2.58 10.77 42.65
CA PRO A 154 -1.74 10.97 41.47
C PRO A 154 -2.57 11.06 40.18
N PRO A 155 -2.26 12.00 39.27
CA PRO A 155 -2.94 12.09 38.00
C PRO A 155 -2.62 10.85 37.14
N PRO A 156 -3.56 10.41 36.27
CA PRO A 156 -3.28 9.33 35.34
C PRO A 156 -2.16 9.72 34.37
N PRO A 157 -1.31 8.78 33.94
CA PRO A 157 -0.29 9.05 32.93
C PRO A 157 -0.97 9.44 31.61
N GLN A 158 -0.49 10.51 30.98
CA GLN A 158 -0.94 10.87 29.63
C GLN A 158 -0.19 10.03 28.60
N HIS A 159 -0.95 9.32 27.76
CA HIS A 159 -0.37 8.44 26.76
C HIS A 159 0.53 9.17 25.76
N TYR A 160 0.12 10.36 25.32
CA TYR A 160 0.83 11.18 24.36
C TYR A 160 0.69 12.66 24.73
N SER A 161 1.80 13.33 25.02
CA SER A 161 1.86 14.78 25.17
C SER A 161 3.12 15.35 24.54
N VAL A 162 2.97 16.46 23.81
CA VAL A 162 4.03 17.08 23.03
C VAL A 162 4.37 18.42 23.65
N GLN A 163 5.65 18.61 23.97
CA GLN A 163 6.23 19.91 24.20
C GLN A 163 6.66 20.46 22.84
N TRP A 164 6.07 21.57 22.39
CA TRP A 164 6.36 22.13 21.06
C TRP A 164 6.54 23.65 21.10
N ASN A 165 7.73 24.13 20.74
CA ASN A 165 8.08 25.55 20.72
C ASN A 165 7.72 26.31 22.02
N GLU A 166 7.81 25.62 23.16
CA GLU A 166 7.53 26.18 24.47
C GLU A 166 8.70 25.90 25.42
N THR A 167 8.86 26.76 26.43
CA THR A 167 9.89 26.54 27.47
C THR A 167 9.52 25.35 28.34
N ASP A 168 10.51 24.74 28.99
CA ASP A 168 10.24 23.66 29.95
C ASP A 168 9.32 24.13 31.08
N LEU A 169 9.44 25.41 31.47
CA LEU A 169 8.56 26.01 32.47
C LEU A 169 7.11 26.07 31.99
N ALA A 170 6.88 26.55 30.75
CA ALA A 170 5.55 26.63 30.17
C ALA A 170 4.91 25.24 30.03
N PHE A 171 5.68 24.26 29.54
CA PHE A 171 5.23 22.87 29.47
C PHE A 171 4.85 22.32 30.85
N LEU A 172 5.72 22.49 31.85
CA LEU A 172 5.46 21.98 33.19
C LEU A 172 4.24 22.64 33.84
N THR A 173 4.14 23.97 33.76
CA THR A 173 3.04 24.72 34.37
C THR A 173 1.70 24.39 33.72
N ARG A 174 1.59 24.33 32.38
CA ARG A 174 0.34 23.89 31.74
C ARG A 174 -0.03 22.45 32.11
N ARG A 175 0.96 21.55 32.30
CA ARG A 175 0.70 20.17 32.72
C ARG A 175 0.17 20.11 34.16
N PHE A 176 0.74 20.90 35.07
CA PHE A 176 0.19 21.10 36.42
C PHE A 176 -1.23 21.68 36.38
N GLU A 177 -1.47 22.70 35.56
CA GLU A 177 -2.79 23.30 35.38
C GLU A 177 -3.82 22.29 34.86
N GLU A 178 -3.47 21.49 33.86
CA GLU A 178 -4.33 20.44 33.32
C GLU A 178 -4.72 19.41 34.37
N ASP A 179 -3.75 18.96 35.15
CA ASP A 179 -3.91 17.90 36.16
C ASP A 179 -4.40 18.40 37.52
N GLY A 180 -4.56 19.73 37.67
CA GLY A 180 -5.08 20.36 38.88
C GLY A 180 -4.08 20.42 40.03
N LEU A 181 -2.79 20.28 39.73
CA LEU A 181 -1.70 20.35 40.70
C LEU A 181 -1.31 21.80 40.94
N PHE A 182 -1.23 22.20 42.20
CA PHE A 182 -0.69 23.49 42.59
C PHE A 182 0.62 23.31 43.33
N TYR A 183 1.42 24.37 43.37
CA TYR A 183 2.75 24.33 43.97
C TYR A 183 3.09 25.59 44.74
N TRP A 184 4.03 25.49 45.66
CA TRP A 184 4.59 26.64 46.39
C TRP A 184 6.00 26.32 46.87
N PHE A 185 6.67 27.28 47.48
CA PHE A 185 8.04 27.11 47.96
C PHE A 185 8.12 27.23 49.47
N SER A 186 8.96 26.39 50.09
CA SER A 186 9.43 26.59 51.45
C SER A 186 10.92 26.86 51.45
N HIS A 187 11.37 27.72 52.36
CA HIS A 187 12.77 28.12 52.45
C HIS A 187 13.42 27.54 53.70
N GLU A 188 14.64 27.06 53.55
CA GLU A 188 15.56 26.64 54.60
C GLU A 188 16.90 27.34 54.36
N ASP A 189 17.81 27.32 55.33
CA ASP A 189 19.15 27.88 55.10
C ASP A 189 19.86 27.15 53.95
N GLY A 190 20.36 27.92 52.98
CA GLY A 190 21.09 27.44 51.82
C GLY A 190 20.26 26.79 50.70
N LYS A 191 18.94 26.58 50.88
CA LYS A 191 18.10 25.92 49.87
C LYS A 191 16.62 26.30 49.97
N HIS A 192 15.89 26.15 48.88
CA HIS A 192 14.43 26.19 48.86
C HIS A 192 13.88 24.89 48.28
N LYS A 193 12.68 24.49 48.69
CA LYS A 193 12.02 23.27 48.26
C LYS A 193 10.70 23.63 47.56
N LEU A 194 10.48 23.09 46.38
CA LEU A 194 9.18 23.13 45.70
C LEU A 194 8.27 22.07 46.34
N HIS A 195 7.07 22.45 46.76
CA HIS A 195 6.01 21.54 47.18
C HIS A 195 4.97 21.46 46.08
N VAL A 196 4.51 20.26 45.76
CA VAL A 196 3.45 20.00 44.76
C VAL A 196 2.33 19.23 45.44
N ALA A 197 1.09 19.66 45.25
CA ALA A 197 -0.08 19.05 45.86
C ALA A 197 -1.33 19.12 44.98
N ASP A 198 -2.33 18.28 45.32
CA ASP A 198 -3.63 18.20 44.65
C ASP A 198 -4.82 18.53 45.58
N SER A 199 -4.58 18.72 46.88
CA SER A 199 -5.62 18.75 47.90
C SER A 199 -5.32 19.71 49.06
N ALA A 200 -6.37 20.27 49.63
CA ALA A 200 -6.33 21.12 50.83
C ALA A 200 -5.74 20.41 52.07
N ARG A 201 -5.69 19.08 52.11
CA ARG A 201 -5.06 18.35 53.21
C ARG A 201 -3.54 18.50 53.25
N SER A 202 -2.95 18.97 52.16
CA SER A 202 -1.50 19.07 51.97
C SER A 202 -0.94 20.41 52.46
N TRP A 203 -1.78 21.32 52.96
CA TRP A 203 -1.34 22.59 53.53
C TRP A 203 -0.45 22.39 54.76
N LEU A 204 0.69 23.07 54.77
CA LEU A 204 1.66 22.93 55.84
C LEU A 204 1.16 23.64 57.10
N GLY A 205 1.48 23.08 58.27
CA GLY A 205 1.37 23.81 59.54
C GLY A 205 2.43 24.91 59.66
N PRO A 206 2.49 25.65 60.78
CA PRO A 206 3.45 26.72 61.00
C PRO A 206 4.90 26.29 60.73
N SER A 207 5.72 27.21 60.23
CA SER A 207 7.13 26.93 59.94
C SER A 207 7.98 26.83 61.21
N PRO A 208 9.19 26.27 61.15
CA PRO A 208 10.14 26.34 62.27
C PRO A 208 10.42 27.80 62.70
N SER A 209 10.43 28.75 61.75
CA SER A 209 10.60 30.17 62.03
C SER A 209 9.41 30.80 62.76
N ALA A 210 8.23 30.19 62.68
CA ALA A 210 7.06 30.55 63.48
C ALA A 210 7.09 29.93 64.90
N GLN A 211 8.09 29.10 65.24
CA GLN A 211 8.18 28.41 66.55
C GLN A 211 6.91 27.64 66.96
N GLY A 212 6.13 27.15 65.99
CA GLY A 212 4.86 26.47 66.25
C GLY A 212 3.67 27.41 66.50
N GLU A 213 3.85 28.73 66.43
CA GLU A 213 2.78 29.71 66.52
C GLU A 213 1.89 29.66 65.27
N GLY A 214 0.71 29.05 65.41
CA GLY A 214 -0.31 28.97 64.36
C GLY A 214 -1.45 29.98 64.52
N GLN A 215 -1.41 30.80 65.56
CA GLN A 215 -2.42 31.83 65.84
C GLN A 215 -1.81 33.22 65.61
N VAL A 216 -2.52 34.09 64.91
CA VAL A 216 -2.04 35.44 64.61
C VAL A 216 -3.06 36.45 65.13
N ARG A 217 -2.60 37.39 65.96
CA ARG A 217 -3.47 38.42 66.50
C ARG A 217 -3.99 39.31 65.39
N LEU A 218 -5.30 39.51 65.35
CA LEU A 218 -5.98 40.52 64.56
C LEU A 218 -6.29 41.72 65.45
N ALA A 219 -5.77 42.89 65.10
CA ALA A 219 -5.97 44.12 65.85
C ALA A 219 -5.85 45.33 64.93
N GLN A 220 -6.98 45.81 64.39
CA GLN A 220 -6.98 46.98 63.53
C GLN A 220 -6.63 48.25 64.34
N GLY A 221 -5.68 49.04 63.84
CA GLY A 221 -5.26 50.30 64.48
C GLY A 221 -4.35 50.16 65.71
N SER A 222 -3.85 48.96 66.02
CA SER A 222 -2.85 48.78 67.09
C SER A 222 -1.45 49.18 66.62
N ALA A 223 -0.63 49.68 67.56
CA ALA A 223 0.80 49.89 67.37
C ALA A 223 1.65 48.70 67.87
N ASP A 224 1.01 47.61 68.30
CA ASP A 224 1.69 46.42 68.81
C ASP A 224 2.62 45.80 67.75
N ARG A 225 3.68 45.13 68.19
CA ARG A 225 4.53 44.37 67.27
C ARG A 225 3.83 43.05 66.89
N ASN A 226 3.92 42.66 65.62
CA ASN A 226 3.45 41.37 65.08
C ASN A 226 1.94 41.12 65.20
N HIS A 227 1.12 41.81 64.40
CA HIS A 227 -0.32 41.55 64.30
C HIS A 227 -0.83 41.84 62.88
N ILE A 228 -2.02 41.31 62.55
CA ILE A 228 -2.77 41.65 61.34
C ILE A 228 -3.45 43.00 61.58
N THR A 229 -3.10 43.98 60.75
CA THR A 229 -3.55 45.38 60.81
C THR A 229 -4.79 45.62 59.96
N GLU A 230 -4.96 44.84 58.88
CA GLU A 230 -6.09 44.91 57.96
C GLU A 230 -6.60 43.51 57.65
N TRP A 231 -7.92 43.35 57.60
CA TRP A 231 -8.57 42.08 57.27
C TRP A 231 -9.88 42.34 56.52
N SER A 232 -9.96 41.85 55.29
CA SER A 232 -11.13 42.00 54.42
C SER A 232 -11.44 40.68 53.74
N ARG A 233 -12.64 40.14 53.98
CA ARG A 233 -13.12 38.94 53.31
C ARG A 233 -13.97 39.35 52.10
N ARG A 234 -13.65 38.78 50.93
CA ARG A 234 -14.31 39.04 49.66
C ARG A 234 -15.01 37.78 49.16
N TYR A 235 -16.26 37.95 48.75
CA TYR A 235 -17.03 36.94 48.04
C TYR A 235 -17.23 37.36 46.57
N SER A 236 -16.83 36.51 45.63
CA SER A 236 -16.96 36.76 44.18
C SER A 236 -18.06 35.91 43.57
N TYR A 237 -18.76 36.40 42.55
CA TYR A 237 -19.68 35.57 41.76
C TYR A 237 -18.88 34.60 40.87
N VAL A 238 -19.22 33.31 40.89
CA VAL A 238 -18.56 32.28 40.06
C VAL A 238 -19.60 31.51 39.22
N PRO A 239 -19.20 30.90 38.09
CA PRO A 239 -20.10 30.06 37.30
C PRO A 239 -20.69 28.91 38.12
N GLY A 240 -21.97 28.60 37.94
CA GLY A 240 -22.64 27.58 38.75
C GLY A 240 -22.58 26.16 38.20
N GLN A 241 -22.11 25.97 36.97
CA GLN A 241 -21.83 24.65 36.41
C GLN A 241 -20.82 24.70 35.26
N ARG A 242 -20.12 23.59 35.04
CA ARG A 242 -19.23 23.37 33.91
C ARG A 242 -19.57 22.08 33.18
N ALA A 243 -19.39 22.10 31.87
CA ALA A 243 -19.51 20.92 31.03
C ALA A 243 -18.48 20.94 29.91
N GLY A 244 -18.01 19.77 29.51
CA GLY A 244 -17.07 19.61 28.42
C GLY A 244 -17.50 18.48 27.51
N ALA A 245 -17.08 18.54 26.25
CA ALA A 245 -17.30 17.46 25.30
C ALA A 245 -16.11 17.25 24.37
N ASP A 246 -16.01 16.03 23.84
CA ASP A 246 -15.00 15.66 22.84
C ASP A 246 -15.49 14.46 22.01
N TRP A 247 -14.77 14.18 20.93
CA TRP A 247 -15.03 13.06 20.04
C TRP A 247 -13.97 11.96 20.20
N ASN A 248 -14.42 10.76 20.58
CA ASN A 248 -13.59 9.57 20.59
C ASN A 248 -13.92 8.69 19.38
N PHE A 249 -12.94 8.44 18.50
CA PHE A 249 -13.18 7.62 17.31
C PHE A 249 -13.25 6.12 17.62
N GLU A 250 -12.66 5.65 18.72
CA GLU A 250 -12.70 4.23 19.14
C GLU A 250 -14.10 3.85 19.65
N THR A 251 -14.83 4.85 20.19
CA THR A 251 -16.25 4.75 20.50
C THR A 251 -16.97 5.90 19.79
N PRO A 252 -17.29 5.79 18.48
CA PRO A 252 -17.63 6.91 17.58
C PRO A 252 -18.98 7.57 17.91
N ARG A 253 -18.99 8.24 19.05
CA ARG A 253 -20.06 9.01 19.66
C ARG A 253 -19.39 10.13 20.44
N MET A 254 -20.16 11.17 20.76
CA MET A 254 -19.74 12.15 21.75
C MET A 254 -19.44 11.41 23.06
N VAL A 255 -18.30 11.73 23.68
CA VAL A 255 -18.07 11.32 25.06
C VAL A 255 -19.19 11.95 25.89
N PRO A 256 -20.01 11.16 26.63
CA PRO A 256 -21.10 11.71 27.41
C PRO A 256 -20.60 12.85 28.30
N GLY A 257 -21.05 14.07 28.04
CA GLY A 257 -20.66 15.23 28.83
C GLY A 257 -21.25 15.12 30.23
N THR A 258 -20.40 15.09 31.25
CA THR A 258 -20.80 15.18 32.65
C THR A 258 -20.85 16.64 33.06
N MET A 259 -22.07 17.14 33.26
CA MET A 259 -22.27 18.46 33.84
C MET A 259 -21.86 18.42 35.32
N THR A 260 -20.86 19.21 35.68
CA THR A 260 -20.38 19.32 37.06
C THR A 260 -20.94 20.60 37.67
N PRO A 261 -21.90 20.53 38.62
CA PRO A 261 -22.41 21.71 39.31
C PRO A 261 -21.38 22.22 40.32
N SER A 262 -21.42 23.53 40.59
CA SER A 262 -20.63 24.12 41.67
C SER A 262 -21.18 23.73 43.04
N LEU A 263 -20.28 23.49 43.99
CA LEU A 263 -20.58 23.35 45.41
C LEU A 263 -20.94 24.69 46.07
N VAL A 264 -20.52 25.81 45.47
CA VAL A 264 -20.87 27.15 45.94
C VAL A 264 -22.26 27.53 45.47
N GLN A 265 -23.20 27.60 46.40
CA GLN A 265 -24.59 27.92 46.10
C GLN A 265 -24.78 29.44 45.97
N MET A 266 -25.19 29.89 44.79
CA MET A 266 -25.54 31.29 44.53
C MET A 266 -26.87 31.40 43.77
N PRO A 267 -27.62 32.49 43.94
CA PRO A 267 -28.86 32.71 43.20
C PRO A 267 -28.63 32.63 41.68
N GLU A 268 -29.42 31.77 41.02
CA GLU A 268 -29.43 31.55 39.57
C GLU A 268 -28.09 31.12 38.93
N ALA A 269 -27.06 30.75 39.70
CA ALA A 269 -25.75 30.44 39.14
C ALA A 269 -25.74 29.21 38.23
N THR A 270 -26.63 28.23 38.45
CA THR A 270 -26.77 27.07 37.56
C THR A 270 -27.20 27.43 36.14
N LYS A 271 -27.81 28.61 35.92
CA LYS A 271 -28.11 29.14 34.57
C LYS A 271 -26.86 29.69 33.86
N ARG A 272 -25.73 29.83 34.55
CA ARG A 272 -24.47 30.41 34.04
C ARG A 272 -23.44 29.30 33.89
N GLU A 273 -23.65 28.48 32.85
CA GLU A 273 -22.76 27.40 32.47
C GLU A 273 -21.54 27.90 31.68
N LEU A 274 -20.39 27.27 31.92
CA LEU A 274 -19.24 27.32 31.02
C LEU A 274 -19.09 25.99 30.29
N TYR A 275 -19.03 26.05 28.96
CA TYR A 275 -18.92 24.88 28.09
C TYR A 275 -17.62 24.89 27.28
N GLU A 276 -16.92 23.74 27.18
CA GLU A 276 -15.65 23.60 26.45
C GLU A 276 -15.69 22.47 25.39
N TYR A 277 -15.26 22.77 24.16
CA TYR A 277 -15.00 21.80 23.09
C TYR A 277 -13.78 22.25 22.26
N PRO A 278 -12.78 21.37 22.00
CA PRO A 278 -12.61 20.05 22.59
C PRO A 278 -12.16 20.13 24.07
N ALA A 279 -12.76 19.33 24.95
CA ALA A 279 -12.40 19.27 26.37
C ALA A 279 -11.17 18.37 26.66
N ARG A 280 -10.62 17.68 25.64
CA ARG A 280 -9.47 16.76 25.71
C ARG A 280 -9.73 15.54 26.59
N ILE A 281 -10.85 14.89 26.34
CA ILE A 281 -11.35 13.75 27.11
C ILE A 281 -11.65 12.59 26.16
N SER A 282 -11.31 11.38 26.58
CA SER A 282 -11.54 10.15 25.81
C SER A 282 -12.55 9.20 26.45
N SER A 283 -12.85 9.42 27.75
CA SER A 283 -13.76 8.60 28.55
C SER A 283 -14.60 9.45 29.51
N VAL A 284 -15.66 8.85 30.07
CA VAL A 284 -16.52 9.52 31.07
C VAL A 284 -15.75 9.85 32.35
N ALA A 285 -14.84 8.97 32.79
CA ALA A 285 -14.03 9.21 33.98
C ALA A 285 -13.06 10.40 33.79
N GLU A 286 -12.51 10.56 32.59
CA GLU A 286 -11.69 11.73 32.25
C GLU A 286 -12.53 13.01 32.20
N ALA A 287 -13.78 12.93 31.69
CA ALA A 287 -14.72 14.05 31.69
C ALA A 287 -15.05 14.52 33.12
N GLU A 288 -15.45 13.60 34.00
CA GLU A 288 -15.74 13.91 35.40
C GLU A 288 -14.54 14.55 36.11
N ARG A 289 -13.33 14.00 35.89
CA ARG A 289 -12.11 14.56 36.46
C ARG A 289 -11.83 15.97 35.93
N ALA A 290 -11.85 16.15 34.60
CA ALA A 290 -11.52 17.42 33.98
C ALA A 290 -12.49 18.53 34.42
N GLU A 291 -13.80 18.27 34.35
CA GLU A 291 -14.82 19.25 34.73
C GLU A 291 -14.80 19.56 36.23
N LYS A 292 -14.54 18.56 37.09
CA LYS A 292 -14.33 18.76 38.53
C LYS A 292 -13.16 19.70 38.80
N LEU A 293 -12.01 19.48 38.17
CA LEU A 293 -10.84 20.33 38.37
C LEU A 293 -11.09 21.77 37.89
N ARG A 294 -11.77 21.94 36.75
CA ARG A 294 -12.14 23.27 36.23
C ARG A 294 -13.17 23.96 37.10
N MET A 295 -14.08 23.21 37.73
CA MET A 295 -15.04 23.75 38.67
C MET A 295 -14.37 24.17 39.99
N GLN A 296 -13.52 23.31 40.56
CA GLN A 296 -12.75 23.61 41.77
C GLN A 296 -11.88 24.87 41.63
N ALA A 297 -11.25 25.07 40.47
CA ALA A 297 -10.49 26.30 40.19
C ALA A 297 -11.37 27.56 40.25
N SER A 298 -12.59 27.48 39.69
CA SER A 298 -13.54 28.61 39.73
C SER A 298 -14.07 28.85 41.15
N GLU A 299 -14.32 27.79 41.92
CA GLU A 299 -14.78 27.86 43.31
C GLU A 299 -13.73 28.47 44.25
N ALA A 300 -12.45 28.23 43.99
CA ALA A 300 -11.35 28.81 44.76
C ALA A 300 -11.36 30.36 44.71
N ASP A 301 -11.96 30.98 43.69
CA ASP A 301 -12.04 32.45 43.57
C ASP A 301 -13.20 33.08 44.34
N HIS A 302 -14.13 32.24 44.83
CA HIS A 302 -15.30 32.72 45.53
C HIS A 302 -14.93 33.37 46.86
N ASP A 303 -14.27 32.65 47.76
CA ASP A 303 -14.04 33.04 49.16
C ASP A 303 -12.56 33.37 49.40
N ARG A 304 -12.21 34.66 49.30
CA ARG A 304 -10.84 35.17 49.46
C ARG A 304 -10.74 36.13 50.63
N VAL A 305 -9.60 36.16 51.29
CA VAL A 305 -9.25 37.14 52.32
C VAL A 305 -8.06 37.97 51.84
N PHE A 306 -8.15 39.28 52.02
CA PHE A 306 -7.06 40.24 51.81
C PHE A 306 -6.71 40.87 53.15
N GLY A 307 -5.42 40.91 53.46
CA GLY A 307 -4.96 41.48 54.72
C GLY A 307 -3.62 42.19 54.63
N GLY A 308 -3.41 43.06 55.61
CA GLY A 308 -2.16 43.75 55.89
C GLY A 308 -1.67 43.33 57.28
N SER A 309 -0.36 43.18 57.46
CA SER A 309 0.18 42.67 58.72
C SER A 309 1.61 43.16 58.98
N THR A 310 1.97 43.22 60.25
CA THR A 310 3.35 43.39 60.73
C THR A 310 3.95 42.09 61.26
N SER A 311 3.19 40.99 61.19
CA SER A 311 3.62 39.66 61.64
C SER A 311 4.51 38.98 60.60
N ARG A 312 5.66 38.47 61.04
CA ARG A 312 6.71 37.91 60.16
C ARG A 312 6.55 36.42 59.86
N ILE A 313 5.61 35.76 60.54
CA ILE A 313 5.39 34.31 60.48
C ILE A 313 4.38 33.88 59.40
N LEU A 314 3.75 34.84 58.70
CA LEU A 314 2.83 34.55 57.60
C LEU A 314 3.63 34.15 56.36
N GLU A 315 3.42 32.93 55.85
CA GLU A 315 4.13 32.39 54.68
C GLU A 315 3.18 31.69 53.71
N ALA A 316 3.44 31.82 52.40
CA ALA A 316 2.65 31.12 51.39
C ALA A 316 2.65 29.59 51.60
N GLY A 317 1.46 28.97 51.51
CA GLY A 317 1.25 27.54 51.71
C GLY A 317 1.18 27.08 53.17
N ARG A 318 1.23 28.00 54.15
CA ARG A 318 1.12 27.72 55.59
C ARG A 318 -0.25 28.09 56.14
N ARG A 319 -0.73 27.29 57.09
CA ARG A 319 -1.97 27.51 57.84
C ARG A 319 -1.77 28.48 59.01
N PHE A 320 -2.75 29.34 59.24
CA PHE A 320 -2.84 30.23 60.40
C PHE A 320 -4.30 30.47 60.80
N THR A 321 -4.53 30.81 62.07
CA THR A 321 -5.86 31.15 62.60
C THR A 321 -5.83 32.55 63.21
N PRO A 322 -6.60 33.51 62.69
CA PRO A 322 -6.74 34.83 63.32
C PRO A 322 -7.40 34.71 64.70
N TYR A 323 -7.03 35.57 65.63
CA TYR A 323 -7.76 35.73 66.89
C TYR A 323 -7.81 37.18 67.33
N GLU A 324 -8.85 37.57 68.06
CA GLU A 324 -9.01 38.91 68.60
C GLU A 324 -9.02 38.90 70.12
N VAL A 325 -8.34 39.88 70.71
CA VAL A 325 -8.37 40.10 72.16
C VAL A 325 -9.59 40.94 72.56
N ALA A 326 -10.04 41.84 71.68
CA ALA A 326 -11.19 42.72 71.93
C ALA A 326 -12.54 41.98 71.85
N HIS A 327 -12.61 40.93 71.03
CA HIS A 327 -13.79 40.09 70.84
C HIS A 327 -13.41 38.60 70.93
N PRO A 328 -13.09 38.08 72.12
CA PRO A 328 -12.60 36.71 72.30
C PRO A 328 -13.64 35.63 71.93
N ASP A 329 -14.93 35.97 71.94
CA ASP A 329 -16.01 35.07 71.52
C ASP A 329 -16.12 34.94 69.99
N HIS A 330 -15.43 35.79 69.23
CA HIS A 330 -15.43 35.74 67.77
C HIS A 330 -14.40 34.70 67.29
N ALA A 331 -14.89 33.53 66.89
CA ALA A 331 -14.06 32.47 66.34
C ALA A 331 -13.85 32.64 64.84
N TYR A 332 -12.59 32.77 64.42
CA TYR A 332 -12.19 32.76 63.02
C TYR A 332 -11.92 31.33 62.53
N GLU A 333 -12.27 31.04 61.28
CA GLU A 333 -11.86 29.78 60.64
C GLU A 333 -10.34 29.77 60.37
N GLU A 334 -9.75 28.58 60.26
CA GLU A 334 -8.34 28.43 59.87
C GLU A 334 -8.19 28.79 58.38
N HIS A 335 -7.16 29.56 58.05
CA HIS A 335 -6.86 30.02 56.69
C HIS A 335 -5.46 29.58 56.26
N VAL A 336 -5.21 29.63 54.95
CA VAL A 336 -3.90 29.41 54.33
C VAL A 336 -3.54 30.64 53.54
N VAL A 337 -2.31 31.14 53.74
CA VAL A 337 -1.78 32.23 52.92
C VAL A 337 -1.51 31.70 51.51
N VAL A 338 -2.14 32.29 50.51
CA VAL A 338 -1.98 31.90 49.10
C VAL A 338 -1.08 32.87 48.32
N LYS A 339 -0.93 34.10 48.81
CA LYS A 339 0.02 35.08 48.30
C LYS A 339 0.49 35.96 49.45
N ALA A 340 1.77 36.31 49.47
CA ALA A 340 2.31 37.29 50.40
C ALA A 340 3.34 38.19 49.71
N ALA A 341 3.29 39.47 50.03
CA ALA A 341 4.29 40.45 49.65
C ALA A 341 4.86 41.10 50.92
N HIS A 342 6.10 40.78 51.24
CA HIS A 342 6.81 41.30 52.41
C HIS A 342 7.72 42.46 52.00
N THR A 343 7.71 43.54 52.76
CA THR A 343 8.64 44.67 52.61
C THR A 343 9.39 44.88 53.90
N VAL A 344 10.71 44.90 53.80
CA VAL A 344 11.59 45.17 54.94
C VAL A 344 12.53 46.30 54.55
N VAL A 345 12.66 47.31 55.41
CA VAL A 345 13.58 48.43 55.23
C VAL A 345 14.43 48.56 56.49
N ASP A 346 15.75 48.45 56.30
CA ASP A 346 16.75 48.63 57.32
C ASP A 346 17.67 49.80 56.95
N ARG A 347 17.46 50.96 57.59
CA ARG A 347 18.25 52.18 57.36
C ARG A 347 19.46 52.30 58.29
N SER A 348 19.74 51.31 59.13
CA SER A 348 20.78 51.39 60.16
C SER A 348 22.22 51.46 59.58
N TYR A 349 22.41 51.29 58.28
CA TYR A 349 23.69 51.54 57.57
C TYR A 349 23.86 53.00 57.11
N GLU A 350 22.76 53.75 56.97
CA GLU A 350 22.73 55.15 56.54
C GLU A 350 22.65 56.11 57.72
N THR A 351 21.75 55.81 58.64
CA THR A 351 21.37 56.64 59.78
C THR A 351 21.69 55.90 61.07
N ASN A 352 22.11 56.59 62.12
CA ASN A 352 22.25 55.99 63.46
C ASN A 352 20.88 55.62 64.10
N SER A 353 19.76 55.79 63.39
CA SER A 353 18.44 55.32 63.82
C SER A 353 18.31 53.82 63.59
N ASN A 354 18.04 53.08 64.66
CA ASN A 354 17.87 51.62 64.64
C ASN A 354 16.39 51.23 64.72
N GLU A 355 15.57 51.74 63.79
CA GLU A 355 14.14 51.44 63.68
C GLU A 355 13.87 50.71 62.37
N PRO A 356 14.07 49.38 62.32
CA PRO A 356 13.75 48.61 61.13
C PRO A 356 12.24 48.48 60.91
N GLU A 357 11.79 48.76 59.69
CA GLU A 357 10.38 48.67 59.30
C GLU A 357 10.11 47.33 58.61
N TYR A 358 9.13 46.58 59.10
CA TYR A 358 8.60 45.37 58.45
C TYR A 358 7.09 45.50 58.27
N THR A 359 6.63 45.28 57.06
CA THR A 359 5.20 45.14 56.73
C THR A 359 5.01 44.04 55.70
N ASN A 360 3.83 43.44 55.68
CA ASN A 360 3.41 42.59 54.58
C ASN A 360 1.94 42.82 54.22
N THR A 361 1.62 42.46 52.99
CA THR A 361 0.25 42.24 52.54
C THR A 361 0.12 40.77 52.16
N PHE A 362 -1.05 40.19 52.40
CA PHE A 362 -1.30 38.79 52.09
C PHE A 362 -2.70 38.58 51.54
N GLU A 363 -2.82 37.53 50.74
CA GLU A 363 -4.08 36.94 50.33
C GLU A 363 -4.17 35.56 50.98
N ALA A 364 -5.34 35.20 51.49
CA ALA A 364 -5.59 33.90 52.10
C ALA A 364 -6.91 33.29 51.66
N VAL A 365 -7.01 31.97 51.79
CA VAL A 365 -8.25 31.19 51.58
C VAL A 365 -8.52 30.33 52.81
N PRO A 366 -9.76 29.92 53.08
CA PRO A 366 -10.04 28.95 54.13
C PRO A 366 -9.24 27.65 53.93
N SER A 367 -8.72 27.04 54.99
CA SER A 367 -7.80 25.89 54.89
C SER A 367 -8.43 24.64 54.28
N ARG A 368 -9.76 24.58 54.18
CA ARG A 368 -10.52 23.53 53.48
C ARG A 368 -10.49 23.65 51.94
N VAL A 369 -10.09 24.79 51.39
CA VAL A 369 -10.10 25.06 49.94
C VAL A 369 -8.80 24.54 49.32
N SER A 370 -8.93 23.76 48.25
CA SER A 370 -7.80 23.40 47.39
C SER A 370 -7.55 24.51 46.38
N MET A 371 -6.30 24.93 46.18
CA MET A 371 -5.95 25.94 45.19
C MET A 371 -5.75 25.32 43.81
N THR A 372 -6.74 24.58 43.32
CA THR A 372 -6.69 24.02 41.97
C THR A 372 -6.48 25.15 40.96
N PRO A 373 -5.41 25.14 40.15
CA PRO A 373 -5.09 26.26 39.28
C PRO A 373 -6.07 26.37 38.09
N HIS A 374 -6.29 27.62 37.67
CA HIS A 374 -6.86 27.92 36.35
C HIS A 374 -5.86 27.56 35.24
N ARG A 375 -6.37 27.32 34.03
CA ARG A 375 -5.54 27.10 32.83
C ARG A 375 -5.12 28.46 32.25
N GLU A 376 -4.05 29.05 32.77
CA GLU A 376 -3.52 30.34 32.31
C GLU A 376 -2.40 30.18 31.28
N THR A 377 -1.62 29.10 31.38
CA THR A 377 -0.49 28.87 30.49
C THR A 377 -0.99 28.49 29.11
N LYS A 378 -0.68 29.35 28.13
CA LYS A 378 -1.10 29.15 26.74
C LYS A 378 -0.52 27.86 26.19
N ARG A 379 -1.39 27.03 25.62
CA ARG A 379 -0.99 25.82 24.90
C ARG A 379 -0.33 26.17 23.56
N PRO A 380 0.71 25.43 23.16
CA PRO A 380 1.22 25.52 21.80
C PRO A 380 0.15 25.07 20.79
N ARG A 381 0.15 25.69 19.60
CA ARG A 381 -0.71 25.30 18.47
C ARG A 381 0.10 25.18 17.19
N ILE A 382 -0.19 24.14 16.41
CA ILE A 382 0.34 23.93 15.06
C ILE A 382 -0.81 24.13 14.07
N GLU A 383 -0.94 25.35 13.53
CA GLU A 383 -2.05 25.71 12.62
C GLU A 383 -1.95 25.06 11.23
N GLY A 384 -0.75 24.63 10.83
CA GLY A 384 -0.48 24.06 9.51
C GLY A 384 -0.20 22.56 9.53
N THR A 385 0.15 22.02 8.37
CA THR A 385 0.64 20.65 8.26
C THR A 385 2.15 20.59 8.43
N GLN A 386 2.65 19.53 9.06
CA GLN A 386 4.08 19.24 9.16
C GLN A 386 4.42 17.93 8.46
N VAL A 387 5.69 17.78 8.11
CA VAL A 387 6.23 16.53 7.60
C VAL A 387 6.59 15.61 8.75
N ALA A 388 6.28 14.32 8.61
CA ALA A 388 6.80 13.25 9.45
C ALA A 388 7.22 12.06 8.59
N ILE A 389 8.05 11.19 9.14
CA ILE A 389 8.46 9.94 8.51
C ILE A 389 7.76 8.80 9.22
N VAL A 390 7.22 7.85 8.45
CA VAL A 390 6.61 6.65 9.03
C VAL A 390 7.66 5.82 9.75
N ALA A 391 7.42 5.54 11.02
CA ALA A 391 8.31 4.80 11.91
C ALA A 391 7.74 3.41 12.21
N GLY A 392 8.63 2.47 12.54
CA GLY A 392 8.26 1.13 12.95
C GLY A 392 9.46 0.28 13.31
N PRO A 393 9.24 -0.96 13.80
CA PRO A 393 10.30 -1.82 14.28
C PRO A 393 11.26 -2.23 13.16
N SER A 394 12.52 -2.44 13.53
CA SER A 394 13.56 -2.89 12.59
C SER A 394 13.19 -4.21 11.92
N GLY A 395 13.39 -4.31 10.61
CA GLY A 395 13.10 -5.50 9.80
C GLY A 395 11.65 -5.60 9.29
N GLU A 396 10.77 -4.68 9.69
CA GLU A 396 9.44 -4.55 9.11
C GLU A 396 9.37 -3.46 8.04
N GLU A 397 8.46 -3.63 7.08
CA GLU A 397 8.16 -2.62 6.04
C GLU A 397 6.83 -1.90 6.32
N ILE A 398 5.89 -2.58 6.96
CA ILE A 398 4.52 -2.11 7.18
C ILE A 398 4.16 -2.42 8.63
N HIS A 399 3.77 -1.40 9.41
CA HIS A 399 3.45 -1.56 10.82
C HIS A 399 2.16 -0.81 11.20
N PRO A 400 0.98 -1.29 10.74
CA PRO A 400 -0.29 -0.73 11.17
C PRO A 400 -0.83 -1.49 12.39
N GLU A 401 -1.76 -0.85 13.09
CA GLU A 401 -2.63 -1.53 14.05
C GLU A 401 -4.08 -1.66 13.53
N GLN A 402 -5.01 -2.11 14.38
CA GLN A 402 -6.35 -2.54 13.97
C GLN A 402 -7.20 -1.48 13.24
N TYR A 403 -6.95 -0.19 13.46
CA TYR A 403 -7.63 0.90 12.77
C TYR A 403 -6.87 1.43 11.54
N GLY A 404 -5.80 0.76 11.11
CA GLY A 404 -4.91 1.23 10.05
C GLY A 404 -4.08 2.46 10.43
N ARG A 405 -3.94 2.74 11.74
CA ARG A 405 -3.06 3.79 12.26
C ARG A 405 -1.60 3.39 12.07
N ILE A 406 -0.72 4.37 11.93
CA ILE A 406 0.74 4.19 11.80
C ILE A 406 1.47 4.99 12.88
N LYS A 407 2.75 4.69 13.09
CA LYS A 407 3.63 5.45 13.99
C LYS A 407 4.51 6.39 13.18
N LEU A 408 4.86 7.53 13.76
CA LEU A 408 5.56 8.61 13.06
C LEU A 408 6.78 9.09 13.85
N TRP A 409 7.83 9.45 13.13
CA TRP A 409 8.93 10.24 13.65
C TRP A 409 8.86 11.64 13.06
N PHE A 410 8.84 12.66 13.92
CA PHE A 410 8.90 14.06 13.50
C PHE A 410 10.35 14.55 13.45
N PRO A 411 10.77 15.29 12.41
CA PRO A 411 12.16 15.79 12.31
C PRO A 411 12.62 16.67 13.46
N TRP A 412 11.69 17.37 14.13
CA TRP A 412 11.99 18.20 15.31
C TRP A 412 12.15 17.38 16.60
N ASP A 413 11.71 16.12 16.64
CA ASP A 413 11.91 15.26 17.80
C ASP A 413 13.33 14.69 17.80
N ARG A 414 14.19 15.38 18.54
CA ARG A 414 15.63 15.08 18.63
C ARG A 414 15.94 13.92 19.55
N LYS A 415 15.03 13.54 20.45
CA LYS A 415 15.21 12.46 21.43
C LYS A 415 14.58 11.14 20.97
N ALA A 416 13.88 11.15 19.84
CA ALA A 416 13.24 9.97 19.29
C ALA A 416 14.22 8.85 18.92
N LYS A 417 13.85 7.61 19.24
CA LYS A 417 14.50 6.37 18.80
C LYS A 417 14.26 6.07 17.32
N LYS A 418 13.23 6.68 16.72
CA LYS A 418 12.81 6.53 15.30
C LYS A 418 12.28 5.15 14.93
N ASP A 419 12.21 4.20 15.87
CA ASP A 419 11.61 2.87 15.72
C ASP A 419 10.09 2.88 16.01
N GLY A 420 9.54 4.05 16.37
CA GLY A 420 8.14 4.23 16.71
C GLY A 420 7.77 3.77 18.12
N SER A 421 8.71 3.30 18.94
CA SER A 421 8.42 2.88 20.32
C SER A 421 8.06 4.05 21.25
N ASP A 422 8.44 5.27 20.89
CA ASP A 422 8.29 6.52 21.65
C ASP A 422 7.34 7.53 21.01
N THR A 423 6.39 7.04 20.21
CA THR A 423 5.30 7.84 19.62
C THR A 423 3.95 7.11 19.71
N CYS A 424 2.87 7.87 19.62
CA CYS A 424 1.51 7.34 19.56
C CYS A 424 1.15 6.79 18.16
N TRP A 425 0.01 6.10 18.11
CA TRP A 425 -0.64 5.67 16.89
C TRP A 425 -1.43 6.82 16.26
N VAL A 426 -1.11 7.13 14.99
CA VAL A 426 -1.67 8.24 14.24
C VAL A 426 -2.59 7.73 13.13
N ARG A 427 -3.82 8.27 13.07
CA ARG A 427 -4.78 7.93 12.01
C ARG A 427 -4.29 8.44 10.66
N VAL A 428 -4.61 7.66 9.62
CA VAL A 428 -4.28 8.00 8.23
C VAL A 428 -5.56 8.28 7.45
N SER A 429 -5.68 9.49 6.92
CA SER A 429 -6.74 9.87 6.00
C SER A 429 -6.72 8.94 4.79
N GLN A 430 -7.89 8.38 4.46
CA GLN A 430 -8.10 7.54 3.28
C GLN A 430 -8.92 8.31 2.26
N VAL A 431 -8.74 8.02 0.97
CA VAL A 431 -9.51 8.67 -0.10
C VAL A 431 -11.01 8.35 -0.04
N TRP A 432 -11.38 7.20 0.57
CA TRP A 432 -12.77 6.79 0.79
C TRP A 432 -12.87 5.77 1.93
N GLY A 433 -13.65 6.05 2.99
CA GLY A 433 -13.83 5.12 4.12
C GLY A 433 -15.29 4.96 4.53
N GLY A 434 -15.81 3.72 4.45
CA GLY A 434 -17.14 3.30 4.90
C GLY A 434 -17.06 2.16 5.93
N GLY A 435 -18.22 1.72 6.43
CA GLY A 435 -18.32 0.79 7.58
C GLY A 435 -17.70 -0.61 7.42
N THR A 436 -17.31 -0.99 6.19
CA THR A 436 -16.55 -2.22 5.83
C THR A 436 -15.98 -2.14 4.40
N TRP A 437 -16.01 -0.97 3.77
CA TRP A 437 -15.82 -0.79 2.33
C TRP A 437 -15.16 0.57 2.07
N GLY A 438 -14.49 0.73 0.92
CA GLY A 438 -13.72 1.94 0.60
C GLY A 438 -12.31 1.60 0.13
N ALA A 439 -11.40 2.57 0.22
CA ALA A 439 -9.99 2.43 -0.09
C ALA A 439 -9.15 2.38 1.19
N GLN A 440 -8.16 1.51 1.23
CA GLN A 440 -7.19 1.43 2.32
C GLN A 440 -5.77 1.35 1.74
N VAL A 441 -5.00 2.42 1.94
CA VAL A 441 -3.58 2.47 1.62
C VAL A 441 -2.82 2.83 2.88
N ILE A 442 -1.99 1.91 3.36
CA ILE A 442 -1.17 2.08 4.56
C ILE A 442 0.20 2.62 4.14
N PRO A 443 0.58 3.84 4.56
CA PRO A 443 1.94 4.33 4.39
C PRO A 443 2.96 3.38 5.06
N ARG A 444 4.04 3.09 4.35
CA ARG A 444 5.09 2.15 4.79
C ARG A 444 6.18 2.88 5.57
N ILE A 445 6.92 2.14 6.39
CA ILE A 445 8.06 2.65 7.16
C ILE A 445 9.05 3.33 6.21
N GLY A 446 9.51 4.52 6.57
CA GLY A 446 10.41 5.35 5.77
C GLY A 446 9.73 6.27 4.75
N MET A 447 8.42 6.15 4.52
CA MET A 447 7.68 7.09 3.68
C MET A 447 7.51 8.44 4.38
N GLU A 448 7.48 9.52 3.59
CA GLU A 448 7.22 10.87 4.08
C GLU A 448 5.73 11.19 4.01
N VAL A 449 5.16 11.66 5.12
CA VAL A 449 3.74 11.95 5.26
C VAL A 449 3.49 13.37 5.75
N MET A 450 2.35 13.93 5.34
CA MET A 450 1.85 15.22 5.80
C MET A 450 0.91 15.01 6.98
N VAL A 451 1.21 15.65 8.10
CA VAL A 451 0.48 15.52 9.37
C VAL A 451 -0.20 16.85 9.68
N ALA A 452 -1.53 16.84 9.78
CA ALA A 452 -2.31 17.92 10.37
C ALA A 452 -2.51 17.64 11.87
N PHE A 453 -2.82 18.68 12.62
CA PHE A 453 -3.10 18.59 14.05
C PHE A 453 -4.54 19.04 14.28
N VAL A 454 -5.39 18.15 14.80
CA VAL A 454 -6.82 18.43 14.99
C VAL A 454 -6.97 19.59 15.97
N ASP A 455 -7.73 20.63 15.59
CA ASP A 455 -7.85 21.90 16.33
C ASP A 455 -6.51 22.62 16.58
N GLY A 456 -5.48 22.28 15.80
CA GLY A 456 -4.11 22.75 15.97
C GLY A 456 -3.39 22.17 17.20
N ASP A 457 -3.98 21.19 17.91
CA ASP A 457 -3.41 20.60 19.13
C ASP A 457 -2.25 19.64 18.77
N PRO A 458 -1.00 19.93 19.19
CA PRO A 458 0.15 19.06 18.93
C PRO A 458 -0.03 17.60 19.39
N ASP A 459 -0.91 17.35 20.37
CA ASP A 459 -1.18 16.02 20.90
C ASP A 459 -2.20 15.23 20.05
N ARG A 460 -2.78 15.82 19.01
CA ARG A 460 -3.80 15.20 18.14
C ARG A 460 -3.37 15.15 16.67
N PRO A 461 -2.29 14.44 16.33
CA PRO A 461 -1.84 14.31 14.95
C PRO A 461 -2.81 13.47 14.10
N LEU A 462 -2.91 13.81 12.82
CA LEU A 462 -3.67 13.10 11.79
C LEU A 462 -2.90 13.17 10.47
N VAL A 463 -2.56 12.02 9.88
CA VAL A 463 -1.95 11.99 8.55
C VAL A 463 -3.00 12.35 7.51
N THR A 464 -2.73 13.35 6.68
CA THR A 464 -3.63 13.87 5.65
C THR A 464 -3.18 13.56 4.23
N GLY A 465 -1.90 13.19 4.05
CA GLY A 465 -1.36 12.83 2.75
C GLY A 465 0.03 12.20 2.84
N VAL A 466 0.51 11.73 1.70
CA VAL A 466 1.84 11.14 1.50
C VAL A 466 2.52 11.94 0.39
N VAL A 467 3.79 12.27 0.56
CA VAL A 467 4.54 13.11 -0.40
C VAL A 467 5.79 12.37 -0.91
N PRO A 468 6.06 12.39 -2.23
CA PRO A 468 7.29 11.82 -2.78
C PRO A 468 8.49 12.70 -2.47
N ASN A 469 9.67 12.08 -2.40
CA ASN A 469 10.95 12.76 -2.17
C ASN A 469 12.08 12.00 -2.89
N PRO A 470 13.34 12.49 -2.89
CA PRO A 470 14.44 11.80 -3.59
C PRO A 470 14.74 10.37 -3.10
N ALA A 471 14.37 10.02 -1.86
CA ALA A 471 14.52 8.66 -1.35
C ALA A 471 13.31 7.77 -1.69
N ASN A 472 12.12 8.35 -1.84
CA ASN A 472 10.86 7.72 -2.23
C ASN A 472 10.33 8.41 -3.50
N THR A 473 10.91 8.07 -4.64
CA THR A 473 10.61 8.73 -5.92
C THR A 473 9.23 8.37 -6.46
N VAL A 474 8.76 9.18 -7.41
CA VAL A 474 7.54 8.89 -8.17
C VAL A 474 7.70 7.60 -9.03
N PRO A 475 6.60 6.88 -9.36
CA PRO A 475 6.68 5.58 -10.04
C PRO A 475 7.29 5.58 -11.45
N TYR A 476 7.18 6.68 -12.19
CA TYR A 476 7.82 6.88 -13.50
C TYR A 476 8.57 8.20 -13.51
N ASP A 477 9.64 8.28 -14.30
CA ASP A 477 10.45 9.49 -14.41
C ASP A 477 9.63 10.69 -14.89
N LEU A 478 9.72 11.80 -14.15
CA LEU A 478 9.13 13.08 -14.50
C LEU A 478 10.23 14.08 -14.89
N PRO A 479 9.97 14.98 -15.87
CA PRO A 479 8.68 15.29 -16.48
C PRO A 479 8.31 14.46 -17.73
N ALA A 480 9.09 13.44 -18.09
CA ALA A 480 8.88 12.68 -19.33
C ALA A 480 7.50 12.00 -19.39
N ASN A 481 7.00 11.47 -18.26
CA ASN A 481 5.73 10.75 -18.19
C ASN A 481 4.60 11.58 -17.53
N LYS A 482 4.57 12.90 -17.77
CA LYS A 482 3.64 13.85 -17.13
C LYS A 482 2.15 13.61 -17.41
N THR A 483 1.83 12.85 -18.46
CA THR A 483 0.46 12.50 -18.89
C THR A 483 -0.06 11.21 -18.28
N ARG A 484 0.73 10.53 -17.43
CA ARG A 484 0.34 9.27 -16.80
C ARG A 484 -0.30 9.47 -15.43
N MET A 485 -1.46 8.86 -15.24
CA MET A 485 -2.04 8.59 -13.93
C MET A 485 -1.69 7.16 -13.49
N VAL A 486 -1.18 6.99 -12.27
CA VAL A 486 -0.60 5.71 -11.82
C VAL A 486 -1.13 5.31 -10.44
N MET A 487 -1.56 4.05 -10.33
CA MET A 487 -1.75 3.34 -9.06
C MET A 487 -0.88 2.11 -9.05
N ARG A 488 0.31 2.20 -8.44
CA ARG A 488 1.29 1.10 -8.36
C ARG A 488 1.53 0.70 -6.91
N SER A 489 1.50 -0.60 -6.62
CA SER A 489 1.88 -1.17 -5.33
C SER A 489 3.35 -1.64 -5.33
N ASN A 490 3.82 -2.23 -4.23
CA ASN A 490 5.11 -2.91 -4.18
C ASN A 490 4.94 -4.24 -3.44
N THR A 491 5.50 -5.33 -3.95
CA THR A 491 5.47 -6.63 -3.26
C THR A 491 6.10 -6.48 -1.88
N HIS A 492 5.39 -6.88 -0.84
CA HIS A 492 5.91 -6.82 0.54
C HIS A 492 6.99 -7.87 0.75
N LYS A 493 8.16 -7.48 1.30
CA LYS A 493 9.31 -8.38 1.54
C LYS A 493 9.68 -9.21 0.31
N GLY A 494 9.60 -8.61 -0.88
CA GLY A 494 9.84 -9.27 -2.16
C GLY A 494 10.05 -8.26 -3.29
N THR A 495 10.09 -8.76 -4.51
CA THR A 495 10.28 -7.95 -5.73
C THR A 495 9.01 -7.94 -6.58
N GLY A 496 8.82 -6.86 -7.35
CA GLY A 496 7.67 -6.70 -8.25
C GLY A 496 6.54 -5.83 -7.70
N PHE A 497 5.47 -5.68 -8.49
CA PHE A 497 4.38 -4.75 -8.19
C PHE A 497 3.08 -5.13 -8.88
N ASN A 498 1.94 -4.70 -8.32
CA ASN A 498 0.69 -4.63 -9.08
C ASN A 498 0.48 -3.18 -9.54
N GLU A 499 -0.11 -2.98 -10.72
CA GLU A 499 -0.28 -1.65 -11.28
C GLU A 499 -1.58 -1.50 -12.08
N MET A 500 -2.18 -0.31 -11.96
CA MET A 500 -3.17 0.23 -12.88
C MET A 500 -2.69 1.62 -13.34
N THR A 501 -2.54 1.80 -14.64
CA THR A 501 -2.04 3.05 -15.23
C THR A 501 -2.93 3.50 -16.38
N PHE A 502 -3.12 4.81 -16.48
CA PHE A 502 -3.81 5.49 -17.58
C PHE A 502 -2.83 6.47 -18.23
N GLU A 503 -2.60 6.31 -19.53
CA GLU A 503 -1.83 7.22 -20.38
C GLU A 503 -2.81 8.07 -21.18
N ASP A 504 -2.65 9.40 -21.08
CA ASP A 504 -3.52 10.39 -21.72
C ASP A 504 -2.82 11.17 -22.85
N GLU A 505 -1.60 10.77 -23.26
CA GLU A 505 -0.94 11.36 -24.42
C GLU A 505 -1.71 11.06 -25.71
N ALA A 506 -2.03 12.10 -26.49
CA ALA A 506 -2.91 11.99 -27.65
C ALA A 506 -2.36 11.05 -28.73
N GLY A 507 -3.18 10.08 -29.15
CA GLY A 507 -2.81 9.05 -30.12
C GLY A 507 -1.94 7.92 -29.56
N GLN A 508 -1.64 7.96 -28.25
CA GLN A 508 -0.91 6.93 -27.51
C GLN A 508 -1.65 6.53 -26.22
N GLU A 509 -2.96 6.83 -26.14
CA GLU A 509 -3.77 6.56 -24.96
C GLU A 509 -3.78 5.06 -24.63
N ASN A 510 -3.59 4.73 -23.36
CA ASN A 510 -3.50 3.35 -22.93
C ASN A 510 -3.99 3.16 -21.49
N MET A 511 -4.71 2.07 -21.25
CA MET A 511 -5.04 1.60 -19.92
C MET A 511 -4.31 0.28 -19.66
N PHE A 512 -3.35 0.30 -18.75
CA PHE A 512 -2.48 -0.83 -18.45
C PHE A 512 -2.82 -1.42 -17.08
N PHE A 513 -2.93 -2.75 -17.03
CA PHE A 513 -3.06 -3.52 -15.79
C PHE A 513 -1.95 -4.55 -15.70
N HIS A 514 -1.24 -4.54 -14.58
CA HIS A 514 -0.23 -5.53 -14.24
C HIS A 514 -0.64 -6.25 -12.96
N ALA A 515 -0.71 -7.58 -13.02
CA ALA A 515 -0.83 -8.44 -11.84
C ALA A 515 0.49 -9.20 -11.68
N GLN A 516 1.17 -9.02 -10.54
CA GLN A 516 2.46 -9.64 -10.26
C GLN A 516 2.38 -11.18 -10.20
N LYS A 517 1.20 -11.72 -9.88
CA LYS A 517 0.96 -13.16 -9.75
C LYS A 517 -0.36 -13.59 -10.36
N ASP A 518 -1.46 -13.49 -9.60
CA ASP A 518 -2.77 -13.99 -10.01
C ASP A 518 -3.72 -12.81 -10.31
N GLN A 519 -4.43 -12.85 -11.44
CA GLN A 519 -5.53 -11.93 -11.76
C GLN A 519 -6.85 -12.69 -11.75
N THR A 520 -7.73 -12.38 -10.78
CA THR A 520 -9.07 -12.96 -10.69
C THR A 520 -10.12 -11.91 -10.99
N THR A 521 -11.05 -12.20 -11.90
CA THR A 521 -12.19 -11.33 -12.23
C THR A 521 -13.49 -12.10 -11.99
N ARG A 522 -14.35 -11.57 -11.11
CA ARG A 522 -15.67 -12.13 -10.84
C ARG A 522 -16.75 -11.11 -11.21
N VAL A 523 -17.61 -11.48 -12.15
CA VAL A 523 -18.76 -10.66 -12.58
C VAL A 523 -20.03 -11.42 -12.23
N LEU A 524 -20.92 -10.82 -11.43
CA LEU A 524 -22.12 -11.50 -10.93
C LEU A 524 -23.28 -11.54 -11.93
N ASN A 525 -23.25 -10.68 -12.94
CA ASN A 525 -24.24 -10.60 -14.00
C ASN A 525 -23.54 -10.65 -15.37
N ASP A 526 -23.62 -9.58 -16.16
CA ASP A 526 -23.10 -9.57 -17.52
C ASP A 526 -21.71 -8.94 -17.63
N ARG A 527 -20.80 -9.60 -18.36
CA ARG A 527 -19.54 -9.01 -18.81
C ARG A 527 -19.62 -8.73 -20.31
N THR A 528 -19.67 -7.46 -20.68
CA THR A 528 -19.59 -7.03 -22.08
C THR A 528 -18.17 -6.59 -22.42
N LYS A 529 -17.65 -7.04 -23.56
CA LYS A 529 -16.36 -6.60 -24.12
C LYS A 529 -16.55 -6.25 -25.59
N ARG A 530 -16.18 -5.02 -25.96
CA ARG A 530 -16.13 -4.55 -27.35
C ARG A 530 -14.74 -4.01 -27.64
N VAL A 531 -14.16 -4.46 -28.74
CA VAL A 531 -12.86 -3.97 -29.23
C VAL A 531 -13.08 -3.60 -30.69
N ASP A 532 -13.01 -2.30 -31.01
CA ASP A 532 -13.34 -1.81 -32.36
C ASP A 532 -12.27 -2.13 -33.41
N ARG A 533 -11.04 -2.41 -32.95
CA ARG A 533 -9.91 -2.70 -33.82
C ARG A 533 -9.43 -4.16 -33.68
N HIS A 534 -8.48 -4.45 -32.79
CA HIS A 534 -7.88 -5.79 -32.66
C HIS A 534 -7.79 -6.24 -31.21
N GLU A 535 -8.13 -7.51 -30.96
CA GLU A 535 -7.86 -8.19 -29.70
C GLU A 535 -6.76 -9.24 -29.93
N VAL A 536 -5.72 -9.23 -29.07
CA VAL A 536 -4.70 -10.27 -29.04
C VAL A 536 -4.63 -10.86 -27.63
N SER A 537 -4.64 -12.19 -27.53
CA SER A 537 -4.60 -12.93 -26.27
C SER A 537 -3.57 -14.05 -26.34
N ALA A 538 -2.61 -14.07 -25.41
CA ALA A 538 -1.60 -15.11 -25.30
C ALA A 538 -1.67 -15.77 -23.92
N ILE A 539 -1.79 -17.09 -23.88
CA ILE A 539 -1.80 -17.89 -22.64
C ILE A 539 -0.57 -18.78 -22.68
N GLY A 540 0.35 -18.59 -21.74
CA GLY A 540 1.62 -19.32 -21.71
C GLY A 540 1.50 -20.81 -21.35
N ALA A 541 0.37 -21.21 -20.75
CA ALA A 541 0.08 -22.59 -20.38
C ALA A 541 -1.35 -22.96 -20.83
N ASN A 542 -2.25 -23.27 -19.90
CA ASN A 542 -3.57 -23.80 -20.21
C ASN A 542 -4.65 -22.72 -20.19
N ARG A 543 -5.61 -22.81 -21.12
CA ARG A 543 -6.85 -22.04 -21.11
C ARG A 543 -8.04 -23.00 -20.98
N THR A 544 -8.81 -22.84 -19.91
CA THR A 544 -10.08 -23.55 -19.72
C THR A 544 -11.24 -22.58 -19.90
N VAL A 545 -12.29 -23.01 -20.60
CA VAL A 545 -13.52 -22.24 -20.81
C VAL A 545 -14.70 -23.14 -20.49
N GLU A 546 -15.52 -22.73 -19.53
CA GLU A 546 -16.79 -23.39 -19.19
C GLU A 546 -17.93 -22.40 -19.43
N VAL A 547 -18.96 -22.86 -20.16
CA VAL A 547 -20.16 -22.08 -20.45
C VAL A 547 -21.35 -22.96 -20.11
N GLY A 548 -22.09 -22.61 -19.06
CA GLY A 548 -23.25 -23.41 -18.61
C GLY A 548 -24.46 -23.37 -19.54
N GLY A 549 -24.51 -22.38 -20.44
CA GLY A 549 -25.54 -22.25 -21.48
C GLY A 549 -24.95 -22.38 -22.89
N ASN A 550 -25.19 -21.40 -23.75
CA ASN A 550 -24.75 -21.42 -25.14
C ASN A 550 -23.47 -20.59 -25.35
N GLN A 551 -22.51 -21.13 -26.10
CA GLN A 551 -21.38 -20.39 -26.64
C GLN A 551 -21.57 -20.16 -28.14
N LYS A 552 -21.71 -18.90 -28.57
CA LYS A 552 -21.79 -18.50 -29.99
C LYS A 552 -20.57 -17.68 -30.36
N HIS A 553 -19.89 -18.07 -31.44
CA HIS A 553 -18.85 -17.28 -32.11
C HIS A 553 -19.33 -16.92 -33.51
N GLU A 554 -19.28 -15.64 -33.85
CA GLU A 554 -19.59 -15.15 -35.19
C GLU A 554 -18.38 -14.38 -35.71
N VAL A 555 -17.80 -14.87 -36.81
CA VAL A 555 -16.60 -14.30 -37.43
C VAL A 555 -16.98 -13.87 -38.84
N GLY A 556 -17.00 -12.57 -39.09
CA GLY A 556 -17.36 -12.03 -40.41
C GLY A 556 -16.30 -12.27 -41.50
N GLY A 557 -15.05 -12.51 -41.10
CA GLY A 557 -13.93 -12.87 -41.98
C GLY A 557 -13.50 -14.32 -41.81
N SER A 558 -12.18 -14.56 -41.83
CA SER A 558 -11.61 -15.91 -41.71
C SER A 558 -11.33 -16.29 -40.25
N MET A 559 -11.57 -17.57 -39.92
CA MET A 559 -11.14 -18.18 -38.66
C MET A 559 -10.04 -19.19 -38.94
N ASN A 560 -8.82 -18.90 -38.47
CA ASN A 560 -7.68 -19.80 -38.62
C ASN A 560 -7.33 -20.41 -37.25
N THR A 561 -7.56 -21.71 -37.11
CA THR A 561 -7.22 -22.47 -35.89
C THR A 561 -6.10 -23.45 -36.21
N VAL A 562 -4.97 -23.32 -35.52
CA VAL A 562 -3.86 -24.28 -35.61
C VAL A 562 -3.79 -25.03 -34.29
N VAL A 563 -4.00 -26.35 -34.34
CA VAL A 563 -3.84 -27.25 -33.19
C VAL A 563 -2.64 -28.14 -33.47
N GLY A 564 -1.53 -27.90 -32.76
CA GLY A 564 -0.33 -28.73 -32.86
C GLY A 564 -0.30 -29.81 -31.79
N GLY A 565 0.15 -31.01 -32.13
CA GLY A 565 0.59 -31.99 -31.14
C GLY A 565 1.97 -31.59 -30.59
N THR A 566 2.18 -31.69 -29.29
CA THR A 566 3.49 -31.44 -28.68
C THR A 566 4.41 -32.65 -28.91
N GLY A 567 5.54 -32.43 -29.58
CA GLY A 567 6.64 -33.38 -29.66
C GLY A 567 7.53 -33.21 -30.90
N PRO A 568 8.76 -33.76 -30.90
CA PRO A 568 9.69 -33.70 -32.05
C PRO A 568 9.07 -34.21 -33.37
N MET A 569 8.12 -35.13 -33.29
CA MET A 569 7.39 -35.70 -34.43
C MET A 569 6.44 -34.70 -35.12
N ALA A 570 5.86 -33.73 -34.39
CA ALA A 570 5.01 -32.71 -34.99
C ALA A 570 5.82 -31.63 -35.72
N MET A 571 7.02 -31.31 -35.22
CA MET A 571 7.98 -30.41 -35.89
C MET A 571 8.58 -31.03 -37.15
N ALA A 572 8.86 -32.34 -37.16
CA ALA A 572 9.30 -33.06 -38.35
C ALA A 572 8.22 -33.10 -39.46
N LEU A 573 6.95 -33.23 -39.07
CA LEU A 573 5.81 -33.22 -40.00
C LEU A 573 5.54 -31.81 -40.58
N MET A 574 5.74 -30.75 -39.78
CA MET A 574 5.65 -29.34 -40.24
C MET A 574 6.77 -28.98 -41.23
N GLY A 575 8.00 -29.47 -41.03
CA GLY A 575 9.10 -29.28 -41.98
C GLY A 575 8.83 -29.89 -43.37
N ALA A 576 8.13 -31.02 -43.42
CA ALA A 576 7.72 -31.65 -44.68
C ALA A 576 6.59 -30.88 -45.39
N VAL A 577 5.71 -30.20 -44.65
CA VAL A 577 4.63 -29.37 -45.21
C VAL A 577 5.14 -28.01 -45.70
N GLN A 578 6.18 -27.44 -45.08
CA GLN A 578 6.84 -26.21 -45.54
C GLN A 578 7.48 -26.36 -46.94
N GLY A 579 7.99 -27.55 -47.27
CA GLY A 579 8.50 -27.87 -48.60
C GLY A 579 7.41 -27.94 -49.68
N MET A 580 6.17 -28.28 -49.31
CA MET A 580 5.04 -28.32 -50.24
C MET A 580 4.40 -26.95 -50.48
N ALA A 581 4.35 -26.07 -49.47
CA ALA A 581 3.79 -24.72 -49.62
C ALA A 581 4.56 -23.84 -50.64
N GLY A 582 5.88 -24.05 -50.78
CA GLY A 582 6.70 -23.36 -51.79
C GLY A 582 6.39 -23.76 -53.24
N GLN A 583 5.88 -24.98 -53.48
CA GLN A 583 5.48 -25.43 -54.82
C GLN A 583 4.03 -25.09 -55.15
N THR A 584 3.15 -25.00 -54.14
CA THR A 584 1.75 -24.61 -54.32
C THR A 584 1.59 -23.14 -54.72
N ALA A 585 2.49 -22.25 -54.25
CA ALA A 585 2.53 -20.84 -54.69
C ALA A 585 2.87 -20.67 -56.18
N GLY A 586 3.69 -21.57 -56.75
CA GLY A 586 4.01 -21.58 -58.19
C GLY A 586 2.86 -22.07 -59.07
N LEU A 587 2.15 -23.11 -58.63
CA LEU A 587 1.06 -23.74 -59.38
C LEU A 587 -0.24 -22.91 -59.37
N LEU A 588 -0.53 -22.14 -58.31
CA LEU A 588 -1.64 -21.18 -58.31
C LEU A 588 -1.41 -20.00 -59.25
N SER A 589 -0.15 -19.57 -59.45
CA SER A 589 0.19 -18.54 -60.47
C SER A 589 -0.10 -19.03 -61.90
N GLN A 590 0.01 -20.35 -62.13
CA GLN A 590 -0.19 -20.99 -63.42
C GLN A 590 -1.67 -21.33 -63.70
N ALA A 591 -2.45 -21.65 -62.66
CA ALA A 591 -3.91 -21.83 -62.76
C ALA A 591 -4.65 -20.51 -63.06
N GLY A 592 -4.13 -19.37 -62.58
CA GLY A 592 -4.67 -18.04 -62.89
C GLY A 592 -4.55 -17.61 -64.36
N GLN A 593 -3.60 -18.18 -65.12
CA GLN A 593 -3.46 -17.92 -66.56
C GLN A 593 -4.41 -18.76 -67.43
N ILE A 594 -4.94 -19.88 -66.93
CA ILE A 594 -5.80 -20.81 -67.70
C ILE A 594 -7.30 -20.50 -67.53
N ALA A 595 -7.70 -19.83 -66.44
CA ALA A 595 -9.11 -19.52 -66.15
C ALA A 595 -9.56 -18.09 -66.54
N GLY A 596 -8.72 -17.28 -67.22
CA GLY A 596 -9.13 -15.97 -67.74
C GLY A 596 -9.48 -14.91 -66.69
N GLY A 597 -8.84 -14.94 -65.50
CA GLY A 597 -9.18 -14.05 -64.39
C GLY A 597 -8.00 -13.75 -63.47
N GLY A 598 -6.85 -13.34 -64.02
CA GLY A 598 -5.69 -12.90 -63.25
C GLY A 598 -5.84 -11.49 -62.71
N GLY A 599 -6.58 -11.33 -61.61
CA GLY A 599 -6.63 -10.06 -60.86
C GLY A 599 -5.48 -9.94 -59.84
N PRO A 600 -5.07 -8.71 -59.47
CA PRO A 600 -3.93 -8.43 -58.56
C PRO A 600 -3.98 -9.10 -57.17
N GLY A 601 -5.11 -9.67 -56.74
CA GLY A 601 -5.26 -10.35 -55.45
C GLY A 601 -4.46 -11.65 -55.30
N LEU A 602 -4.21 -12.39 -56.37
CA LEU A 602 -3.54 -13.70 -56.28
C LEU A 602 -2.01 -13.58 -56.05
N ALA A 603 -1.38 -12.51 -56.54
CA ALA A 603 0.06 -12.23 -56.35
C ALA A 603 0.35 -11.62 -54.96
N ALA A 604 -0.58 -10.80 -54.44
CA ALA A 604 -0.54 -10.31 -53.08
C ALA A 604 -0.57 -11.49 -52.08
N PHE A 605 -1.49 -12.44 -52.26
CA PHE A 605 -1.63 -13.65 -51.43
C PHE A 605 -0.35 -14.50 -51.29
N ALA A 606 0.43 -14.64 -52.36
CA ALA A 606 1.71 -15.36 -52.32
C ALA A 606 2.79 -14.60 -51.54
N GLY A 607 2.82 -13.26 -51.64
CA GLY A 607 3.70 -12.42 -50.84
C GLY A 607 3.34 -12.42 -49.36
N THR A 608 2.05 -12.46 -49.03
CA THR A 608 1.57 -12.53 -47.64
C THR A 608 1.84 -13.89 -47.03
N LEU A 609 1.66 -15.01 -47.74
CA LEU A 609 1.99 -16.34 -47.18
C LEU A 609 3.48 -16.48 -46.79
N ALA A 610 4.38 -15.88 -47.56
CA ALA A 610 5.83 -15.90 -47.31
C ALA A 610 6.27 -15.01 -46.13
N SER A 611 5.50 -13.96 -45.82
CA SER A 611 5.84 -12.95 -44.81
C SER A 611 5.00 -13.05 -43.52
N SER A 612 3.76 -13.55 -43.59
CA SER A 612 2.80 -13.52 -42.47
C SER A 612 2.82 -14.75 -41.56
N ALA A 613 3.28 -15.92 -42.03
CA ALA A 613 3.47 -17.08 -41.17
C ALA A 613 4.74 -17.00 -40.30
N LEU A 614 5.70 -16.14 -40.70
CA LEU A 614 6.99 -15.98 -40.01
C LEU A 614 7.04 -14.79 -39.05
N GLY A 615 6.09 -13.84 -39.12
CA GLY A 615 6.10 -12.66 -38.23
C GLY A 615 6.03 -13.01 -36.74
N PHE A 616 5.23 -14.02 -36.36
CA PHE A 616 5.02 -14.46 -34.98
C PHE A 616 6.11 -15.43 -34.44
N LEU A 617 6.83 -16.11 -35.34
CA LEU A 617 7.84 -17.14 -35.00
C LEU A 617 9.28 -16.72 -35.37
N SER A 618 9.47 -15.58 -36.03
CA SER A 618 10.79 -15.02 -36.32
C SER A 618 11.45 -14.45 -35.07
N ILE A 619 12.78 -14.30 -35.10
CA ILE A 619 13.58 -13.66 -34.05
C ILE A 619 13.05 -12.24 -33.71
N GLY A 620 12.48 -11.51 -34.68
CA GLY A 620 11.82 -10.21 -34.47
C GLY A 620 10.47 -10.31 -33.74
N GLY A 621 9.66 -11.34 -34.02
CA GLY A 621 8.41 -11.62 -33.30
C GLY A 621 8.61 -12.12 -31.87
N LEU A 622 9.71 -12.85 -31.63
CA LEU A 622 10.14 -13.28 -30.30
C LEU A 622 10.68 -12.09 -29.48
N GLY A 623 11.47 -11.18 -30.07
CA GLY A 623 11.92 -9.95 -29.39
C GLY A 623 10.78 -8.96 -29.08
N ASN A 624 9.73 -8.93 -29.90
CA ASN A 624 8.54 -8.12 -29.65
C ASN A 624 7.61 -8.69 -28.55
N ARG A 625 7.83 -9.93 -28.08
CA ARG A 625 7.16 -10.50 -26.91
C ARG A 625 7.79 -10.06 -25.59
N GLU A 626 9.11 -9.85 -25.54
CA GLU A 626 9.80 -9.38 -24.33
C GLU A 626 9.37 -7.96 -23.94
N GLY A 627 9.09 -7.08 -24.91
CA GLY A 627 8.69 -5.68 -24.66
C GLY A 627 7.30 -5.48 -24.04
N VAL A 628 6.48 -6.53 -23.94
CA VAL A 628 5.14 -6.49 -23.32
C VAL A 628 5.21 -6.83 -21.81
N VAL A 629 6.26 -7.53 -21.36
CA VAL A 629 6.29 -8.12 -20.01
C VAL A 629 7.62 -7.92 -19.25
N SER A 630 8.73 -7.56 -19.90
CA SER A 630 10.02 -7.39 -19.21
C SER A 630 10.78 -6.13 -19.65
N GLY A 631 10.71 -5.09 -18.81
CA GLY A 631 11.49 -3.85 -18.91
C GLY A 631 11.04 -2.81 -17.86
N PRO A 632 11.87 -1.82 -17.48
CA PRO A 632 11.49 -0.76 -16.53
C PRO A 632 10.39 0.18 -17.06
N SER A 633 10.07 0.13 -18.36
CA SER A 633 8.99 0.86 -19.00
C SER A 633 8.43 0.05 -20.17
N PRO A 634 7.13 -0.29 -20.20
CA PRO A 634 6.48 -0.87 -21.37
C PRO A 634 6.63 0.08 -22.58
N ARG A 635 6.96 -0.45 -23.75
CA ARG A 635 7.06 0.38 -24.98
C ARG A 635 5.68 0.94 -25.36
N SER A 636 5.62 2.17 -25.87
CA SER A 636 4.42 2.79 -26.49
C SER A 636 3.79 1.92 -27.58
N ASP A 637 4.59 1.06 -28.21
CA ASP A 637 4.21 0.27 -29.39
C ASP A 637 3.98 -1.22 -29.04
N ALA A 638 3.99 -1.56 -27.75
CA ALA A 638 3.80 -2.92 -27.26
C ALA A 638 2.36 -3.40 -27.58
N GLY A 639 2.24 -4.18 -28.65
CA GLY A 639 0.95 -4.66 -29.16
C GLY A 639 0.61 -4.10 -30.55
N THR A 640 1.12 -2.93 -30.93
CA THR A 640 0.92 -2.35 -32.28
C THR A 640 1.59 -3.21 -33.35
N ALA A 641 2.78 -3.74 -33.07
CA ALA A 641 3.49 -4.68 -33.95
C ALA A 641 2.82 -6.07 -34.03
N LEU A 642 2.16 -6.50 -32.95
CA LEU A 642 1.44 -7.78 -32.89
C LEU A 642 0.09 -7.66 -33.61
N ALA A 643 -0.60 -6.53 -33.41
CA ALA A 643 -1.84 -6.17 -34.08
C ALA A 643 -1.63 -5.92 -35.60
N SER A 644 -0.54 -5.25 -35.99
CA SER A 644 -0.19 -5.03 -37.40
C SER A 644 0.12 -6.33 -38.14
N SER A 645 0.71 -7.32 -37.45
CA SER A 645 0.92 -8.66 -38.02
C SER A 645 -0.40 -9.44 -38.20
N GLY A 646 -1.37 -9.24 -37.30
CA GLY A 646 -2.71 -9.84 -37.39
C GLY A 646 -3.60 -9.22 -38.47
N THR A 647 -3.45 -7.92 -38.75
CA THR A 647 -4.20 -7.22 -39.81
C THR A 647 -3.86 -7.70 -41.22
N GLY A 648 -2.60 -8.03 -41.49
CA GLY A 648 -2.18 -8.48 -42.82
C GLY A 648 -2.83 -9.81 -43.23
N VAL A 649 -3.01 -10.73 -42.27
CA VAL A 649 -3.61 -12.04 -42.51
C VAL A 649 -5.13 -11.95 -42.71
N GLY A 650 -5.81 -11.07 -41.98
CA GLY A 650 -7.27 -10.93 -42.04
C GLY A 650 -7.77 -10.18 -43.29
N ALA A 651 -7.04 -9.15 -43.73
CA ALA A 651 -7.39 -8.39 -44.93
C ALA A 651 -7.25 -9.22 -46.22
N ASP A 652 -6.14 -9.94 -46.36
CA ASP A 652 -5.80 -10.70 -47.57
C ASP A 652 -6.63 -11.99 -47.72
N ALA A 653 -7.12 -12.57 -46.61
CA ALA A 653 -8.03 -13.72 -46.65
C ALA A 653 -9.47 -13.33 -47.03
N SER A 654 -9.89 -12.07 -46.79
CA SER A 654 -11.23 -11.57 -47.11
C SER A 654 -11.39 -11.12 -48.57
N SER A 655 -10.30 -10.73 -49.24
CA SER A 655 -10.33 -10.22 -50.63
C SER A 655 -10.33 -11.30 -51.71
N LEU A 656 -10.19 -12.58 -51.36
CA LEU A 656 -10.05 -13.69 -52.32
C LEU A 656 -11.26 -14.62 -52.45
N PHE A 657 -12.19 -14.66 -51.48
CA PHE A 657 -13.38 -15.52 -51.55
C PHE A 657 -14.61 -14.84 -50.90
N PRO A 658 -15.58 -14.28 -51.67
CA PRO A 658 -16.74 -13.60 -51.12
C PRO A 658 -17.89 -14.54 -50.69
N LEU A 659 -17.69 -15.86 -50.64
CA LEU A 659 -18.70 -16.80 -50.12
C LEU A 659 -18.08 -17.89 -49.25
N SER A 660 -18.84 -18.21 -48.20
CA SER A 660 -18.48 -18.96 -47.00
C SER A 660 -18.20 -20.45 -47.21
N GLY A 661 -17.22 -20.94 -46.45
CA GLY A 661 -17.28 -22.24 -45.79
C GLY A 661 -16.49 -23.37 -46.45
N ILE A 662 -15.34 -23.70 -45.86
CA ILE A 662 -14.79 -25.05 -45.85
C ILE A 662 -14.26 -25.34 -44.44
N MET A 663 -14.78 -26.42 -43.85
CA MET A 663 -14.31 -27.05 -42.62
C MET A 663 -13.17 -28.01 -42.96
N ASN A 664 -12.08 -27.99 -42.20
CA ASN A 664 -11.05 -29.02 -42.25
C ASN A 664 -11.19 -29.90 -40.99
N THR A 665 -11.50 -31.19 -41.20
CA THR A 665 -11.67 -32.17 -40.11
C THR A 665 -10.55 -33.20 -40.22
N ILE A 666 -9.69 -33.27 -39.20
CA ILE A 666 -8.72 -34.36 -39.04
C ILE A 666 -9.34 -35.36 -38.06
N VAL A 667 -9.66 -36.57 -38.52
CA VAL A 667 -10.27 -37.61 -37.67
C VAL A 667 -9.25 -38.71 -37.42
N GLY A 668 -8.80 -38.84 -36.16
CA GLY A 668 -7.74 -39.77 -35.78
C GLY A 668 -8.12 -41.26 -35.77
N SER A 669 -9.39 -41.63 -35.97
CA SER A 669 -9.83 -43.04 -35.91
C SER A 669 -10.99 -43.47 -36.81
N PHE A 670 -12.06 -42.67 -37.02
CA PHE A 670 -13.19 -43.05 -37.91
C PHE A 670 -13.93 -41.86 -38.54
N GLN A 671 -14.11 -41.85 -39.87
CA GLN A 671 -14.89 -40.83 -40.60
C GLN A 671 -16.06 -41.48 -41.38
N SER A 672 -17.29 -40.96 -41.24
CA SER A 672 -18.47 -41.36 -42.03
C SER A 672 -19.04 -40.16 -42.79
N THR A 673 -19.24 -40.31 -44.10
CA THR A 673 -19.79 -39.25 -44.99
C THR A 673 -21.06 -39.77 -45.67
N SER A 674 -22.22 -39.12 -45.46
CA SER A 674 -23.52 -39.48 -46.09
C SER A 674 -24.03 -38.32 -46.94
N VAL A 675 -24.46 -38.57 -48.18
CA VAL A 675 -24.88 -37.53 -49.14
C VAL A 675 -26.30 -37.81 -49.66
N GLY A 676 -27.22 -36.84 -49.51
CA GLY A 676 -28.66 -37.07 -49.63
C GLY A 676 -29.32 -36.88 -51.00
N VAL A 677 -28.76 -36.09 -51.93
CA VAL A 677 -29.41 -35.83 -53.24
C VAL A 677 -28.44 -35.98 -54.42
N ALA A 678 -27.28 -35.32 -54.38
CA ALA A 678 -26.22 -35.53 -55.34
C ALA A 678 -24.86 -35.19 -54.73
N LYS A 679 -23.84 -36.00 -55.04
CA LYS A 679 -22.43 -35.68 -54.81
C LYS A 679 -21.78 -35.48 -56.18
N ALA A 680 -21.38 -34.25 -56.50
CA ALA A 680 -20.55 -33.97 -57.66
C ALA A 680 -19.11 -33.79 -57.15
N GLU A 681 -18.21 -34.68 -57.56
CA GLU A 681 -16.80 -34.64 -57.19
C GLU A 681 -15.99 -34.45 -58.46
N GLN A 682 -15.49 -33.23 -58.69
CA GLN A 682 -14.71 -32.87 -59.87
C GLN A 682 -13.24 -32.75 -59.46
N ILE A 683 -12.43 -33.71 -59.91
CA ILE A 683 -11.00 -33.78 -59.56
C ILE A 683 -10.18 -33.21 -60.72
N GLY A 684 -9.48 -32.11 -60.49
CA GLY A 684 -8.76 -31.38 -61.53
C GLY A 684 -7.44 -32.02 -61.99
N VAL A 685 -6.74 -32.81 -61.16
CA VAL A 685 -5.41 -33.37 -61.52
C VAL A 685 -5.22 -34.84 -61.13
N SER A 686 -5.44 -35.25 -59.88
CA SER A 686 -5.34 -36.66 -59.48
C SER A 686 -6.13 -36.95 -58.21
N LYS A 687 -6.74 -38.14 -58.14
CA LYS A 687 -7.35 -38.68 -56.93
C LYS A 687 -6.66 -40.00 -56.62
N VAL A 688 -6.09 -40.12 -55.42
CA VAL A 688 -5.43 -41.34 -54.93
C VAL A 688 -6.19 -41.82 -53.71
N THR A 689 -6.64 -43.08 -53.75
CA THR A 689 -7.35 -43.75 -52.66
C THR A 689 -6.51 -44.96 -52.23
N ASN A 690 -6.01 -44.96 -50.99
CA ASN A 690 -5.27 -46.09 -50.42
C ASN A 690 -6.14 -46.76 -49.36
N ILE A 691 -6.29 -48.09 -49.46
CA ILE A 691 -7.26 -48.85 -48.66
C ILE A 691 -6.53 -50.00 -47.99
N GLY A 692 -6.53 -50.02 -46.66
CA GLY A 692 -5.69 -50.93 -45.88
C GLY A 692 -6.23 -52.36 -45.73
N GLN A 693 -7.52 -52.59 -45.95
CA GLN A 693 -8.13 -53.95 -45.89
C GLN A 693 -9.14 -54.19 -47.01
N THR A 694 -10.32 -53.57 -46.97
CA THR A 694 -11.41 -53.85 -47.93
C THR A 694 -12.05 -52.57 -48.45
N GLU A 695 -12.22 -52.48 -49.78
CA GLU A 695 -13.09 -51.51 -50.46
C GLU A 695 -14.35 -52.21 -50.95
N MET A 696 -15.53 -51.61 -50.78
CA MET A 696 -16.77 -52.10 -51.38
C MET A 696 -17.49 -50.94 -52.10
N ILE A 697 -17.69 -51.09 -53.41
CA ILE A 697 -18.41 -50.13 -54.25
C ILE A 697 -19.70 -50.79 -54.73
N ASN A 698 -20.86 -50.33 -54.23
CA ASN A 698 -22.18 -50.81 -54.66
C ASN A 698 -22.91 -49.73 -55.46
N VAL A 699 -23.24 -50.00 -56.73
CA VAL A 699 -23.93 -49.06 -57.62
C VAL A 699 -25.32 -49.58 -57.99
N GLY A 700 -26.37 -48.80 -57.69
CA GLY A 700 -27.76 -49.28 -57.79
C GLY A 700 -28.42 -49.22 -59.18
N LYS A 701 -27.90 -48.44 -60.14
CA LYS A 701 -28.48 -48.32 -61.51
C LYS A 701 -27.45 -48.45 -62.63
N GLN A 702 -26.49 -47.53 -62.71
CA GLN A 702 -25.51 -47.51 -63.79
C GLN A 702 -24.18 -46.94 -63.28
N GLN A 703 -23.09 -47.62 -63.61
CA GLN A 703 -21.73 -47.14 -63.40
C GLN A 703 -21.07 -46.93 -64.76
N ASN A 704 -20.69 -45.69 -65.09
CA ASN A 704 -19.92 -45.38 -66.30
C ASN A 704 -18.49 -45.03 -65.90
N LEU A 705 -17.52 -45.79 -66.39
CA LEU A 705 -16.10 -45.52 -66.22
C LEU A 705 -15.50 -45.17 -67.59
N THR A 706 -15.03 -43.95 -67.76
CA THR A 706 -14.39 -43.47 -69.01
C THR A 706 -12.94 -43.09 -68.71
N ILE A 707 -12.00 -43.63 -69.48
CA ILE A 707 -10.56 -43.48 -69.23
C ILE A 707 -9.91 -42.89 -70.48
N GLY A 708 -9.25 -41.74 -70.31
CA GLY A 708 -8.77 -40.92 -71.43
C GLY A 708 -7.41 -41.31 -72.02
N LYS A 709 -6.57 -42.08 -71.31
CA LYS A 709 -5.24 -42.51 -71.81
C LYS A 709 -4.91 -43.97 -71.54
N VAL A 710 -4.68 -44.35 -70.29
CA VAL A 710 -4.27 -45.72 -69.92
C VAL A 710 -5.02 -46.17 -68.67
N GLN A 711 -5.55 -47.39 -68.71
CA GLN A 711 -5.99 -48.13 -67.52
C GLN A 711 -5.03 -49.28 -67.28
N SER A 712 -4.48 -49.40 -66.07
CA SER A 712 -3.72 -50.57 -65.63
C SER A 712 -4.41 -51.18 -64.43
N VAL A 713 -4.74 -52.47 -64.50
CA VAL A 713 -5.32 -53.23 -63.40
C VAL A 713 -4.38 -54.40 -63.10
N THR A 714 -3.87 -54.45 -61.87
CA THR A 714 -2.99 -55.54 -61.40
C THR A 714 -3.69 -56.24 -60.25
N ILE A 715 -3.89 -57.55 -60.36
CA ILE A 715 -4.51 -58.38 -59.33
C ILE A 715 -3.46 -59.34 -58.78
N GLY A 716 -3.33 -59.43 -57.45
CA GLY A 716 -2.30 -60.24 -56.78
C GLY A 716 -2.63 -61.73 -56.66
N GLU A 717 -3.91 -62.10 -56.58
CA GLU A 717 -4.34 -63.50 -56.42
C GLU A 717 -5.40 -63.91 -57.46
N GLU A 718 -6.65 -63.46 -57.32
CA GLU A 718 -7.77 -63.90 -58.16
C GLU A 718 -8.64 -62.72 -58.62
N GLN A 719 -9.04 -62.73 -59.90
CA GLN A 719 -10.05 -61.81 -60.46
C GLN A 719 -11.24 -62.61 -60.99
N ASN A 720 -12.42 -62.39 -60.42
CA ASN A 720 -13.68 -62.99 -60.89
C ASN A 720 -14.58 -61.93 -61.52
N THR A 721 -15.03 -62.17 -62.76
CA THR A 721 -15.94 -61.29 -63.49
C THR A 721 -17.19 -62.07 -63.91
N ASN A 722 -18.33 -61.78 -63.29
CA ASN A 722 -19.62 -62.42 -63.60
C ASN A 722 -20.54 -61.41 -64.30
N ILE A 723 -20.98 -61.72 -65.53
CA ILE A 723 -21.83 -60.84 -66.35
C ILE A 723 -23.18 -61.50 -66.61
N GLY A 724 -24.28 -60.83 -66.23
CA GLY A 724 -25.62 -61.43 -66.27
C GLY A 724 -26.36 -61.39 -67.62
N LYS A 725 -25.90 -60.61 -68.62
CA LYS A 725 -26.55 -60.52 -69.94
C LYS A 725 -25.58 -60.56 -71.12
N ALA A 726 -24.73 -59.54 -71.27
CA ALA A 726 -23.84 -59.43 -72.42
C ALA A 726 -22.55 -58.69 -72.02
N GLN A 727 -21.41 -59.15 -72.55
CA GLN A 727 -20.13 -58.47 -72.47
C GLN A 727 -19.65 -58.17 -73.90
N GLY A 728 -19.25 -56.92 -74.16
CA GLY A 728 -18.65 -56.50 -75.41
C GLY A 728 -17.27 -55.93 -75.16
N THR A 729 -16.28 -56.40 -75.92
CA THR A 729 -14.91 -55.88 -75.89
C THR A 729 -14.53 -55.47 -77.29
N VAL A 730 -14.23 -54.18 -77.50
CA VAL A 730 -13.78 -53.65 -78.79
C VAL A 730 -12.38 -53.08 -78.58
N VAL A 731 -11.41 -53.56 -79.36
CA VAL A 731 -10.00 -53.14 -79.26
C VAL A 731 -9.55 -52.61 -80.63
N GLY A 732 -8.97 -51.41 -80.65
CA GLY A 732 -8.67 -50.70 -81.90
C GLY A 732 -7.40 -51.16 -82.64
N GLU A 733 -6.39 -51.67 -81.91
CA GLU A 733 -5.11 -52.09 -82.51
C GLU A 733 -4.77 -53.55 -82.22
N LYS A 734 -4.46 -53.88 -80.96
CA LYS A 734 -3.99 -55.22 -80.57
C LYS A 734 -4.58 -55.64 -79.24
N ILE A 735 -5.18 -56.83 -79.22
CA ILE A 735 -5.49 -57.56 -77.99
C ILE A 735 -4.46 -58.68 -77.82
N THR A 736 -3.96 -58.90 -76.60
CA THR A 736 -3.07 -60.01 -76.28
C THR A 736 -3.54 -60.66 -75.00
N VAL A 737 -3.77 -61.98 -75.07
CA VAL A 737 -4.21 -62.79 -73.94
C VAL A 737 -3.16 -63.86 -73.72
N ASN A 738 -2.36 -63.73 -72.66
CA ASN A 738 -1.34 -64.70 -72.29
C ASN A 738 -1.86 -65.53 -71.12
N VAL A 739 -1.95 -66.85 -71.31
CA VAL A 739 -2.47 -67.76 -70.28
C VAL A 739 -1.46 -68.87 -70.04
N GLY A 740 -1.01 -69.04 -68.79
CA GLY A 740 0.11 -69.95 -68.48
C GLY A 740 -0.25 -71.43 -68.43
N LYS A 741 -1.54 -71.80 -68.37
CA LYS A 741 -1.99 -73.20 -68.29
C LYS A 741 -3.09 -73.53 -69.30
N LEU A 742 -4.32 -73.05 -69.05
CA LEU A 742 -5.49 -73.38 -69.85
C LEU A 742 -6.23 -72.10 -70.24
N TYR A 743 -6.33 -71.82 -71.53
CA TYR A 743 -7.25 -70.84 -72.05
C TYR A 743 -8.50 -71.55 -72.59
N GLY A 744 -9.62 -71.44 -71.86
CA GLY A 744 -10.89 -72.05 -72.23
C GLY A 744 -11.83 -71.03 -72.86
N LEU A 745 -12.31 -71.33 -74.07
CA LEU A 745 -13.40 -70.61 -74.71
C LEU A 745 -14.55 -71.59 -74.94
N VAL A 746 -15.67 -71.36 -74.26
CA VAL A 746 -16.87 -72.19 -74.39
C VAL A 746 -18.02 -71.29 -74.83
N ALA A 747 -18.60 -71.57 -75.99
CA ALA A 747 -19.78 -70.90 -76.49
C ALA A 747 -20.93 -71.91 -76.60
N GLY A 748 -22.10 -71.59 -76.06
CA GLY A 748 -23.24 -72.53 -76.00
C GLY A 748 -23.91 -72.81 -77.35
N GLU A 749 -23.82 -71.88 -78.31
CA GLU A 749 -24.46 -72.03 -79.63
C GLU A 749 -23.48 -71.88 -80.79
N LYS A 750 -22.79 -70.74 -80.87
CA LYS A 750 -21.91 -70.42 -82.00
C LYS A 750 -20.67 -69.69 -81.51
N TYR A 751 -19.51 -70.22 -81.88
CA TYR A 751 -18.27 -69.46 -81.87
C TYR A 751 -18.04 -68.94 -83.30
N ARG A 752 -17.95 -67.61 -83.46
CA ARG A 752 -17.67 -66.96 -84.75
C ARG A 752 -16.40 -66.14 -84.60
N GLY A 753 -15.41 -66.49 -85.40
CA GLY A 753 -14.19 -65.73 -85.51
C GLY A 753 -14.01 -65.25 -86.95
N GLU A 754 -13.65 -63.97 -87.11
CA GLU A 754 -13.43 -63.35 -88.42
C GLU A 754 -12.09 -62.63 -88.41
N SER A 755 -11.24 -62.95 -89.39
CA SER A 755 -9.97 -62.27 -89.60
C SER A 755 -9.58 -62.44 -91.07
N LYS A 756 -8.75 -61.52 -91.58
CA LYS A 756 -8.12 -61.68 -92.91
C LYS A 756 -7.19 -62.89 -92.94
N VAL A 757 -6.55 -63.21 -91.82
CA VAL A 757 -5.69 -64.39 -91.64
C VAL A 757 -5.96 -64.98 -90.26
N TRP A 758 -6.24 -66.28 -90.22
CA TRP A 758 -6.30 -67.08 -89.00
C TRP A 758 -5.02 -67.89 -88.88
N GLU A 759 -4.13 -67.48 -87.98
CA GLU A 759 -2.91 -68.23 -87.67
C GLU A 759 -3.11 -68.96 -86.35
N VAL A 760 -3.12 -70.29 -86.40
CA VAL A 760 -3.16 -71.15 -85.22
C VAL A 760 -1.89 -71.96 -85.23
N PHE A 761 -1.09 -71.81 -84.18
CA PHE A 761 0.12 -72.58 -83.96
C PHE A 761 -0.09 -73.49 -82.75
N ALA A 762 0.18 -74.77 -82.92
CA ALA A 762 0.27 -75.71 -81.83
C ALA A 762 1.54 -76.54 -82.04
N GLU A 763 2.30 -76.78 -80.97
CA GLU A 763 3.56 -77.53 -81.06
C GLU A 763 3.32 -79.02 -81.38
N ASP A 764 2.23 -79.58 -80.82
CA ASP A 764 1.96 -81.02 -80.92
C ASP A 764 0.88 -81.33 -81.96
N LYS A 765 -0.34 -80.80 -81.76
CA LYS A 765 -1.47 -81.01 -82.67
C LYS A 765 -2.49 -79.88 -82.65
N ILE A 766 -3.09 -79.60 -83.80
CA ILE A 766 -4.32 -78.83 -83.98
C ILE A 766 -5.42 -79.83 -84.32
N PHE A 767 -6.54 -79.76 -83.60
CA PHE A 767 -7.64 -80.70 -83.73
C PHE A 767 -8.96 -79.94 -83.90
N LEU A 768 -9.60 -80.07 -85.07
CA LEU A 768 -10.90 -79.47 -85.36
C LEU A 768 -11.91 -80.61 -85.50
N SER A 769 -12.84 -80.72 -84.56
CA SER A 769 -13.77 -81.84 -84.49
C SER A 769 -15.22 -81.40 -84.51
N ALA A 770 -16.04 -82.16 -85.23
CA ALA A 770 -17.49 -82.11 -85.20
C ALA A 770 -18.03 -83.56 -85.18
N PRO A 771 -19.32 -83.79 -84.91
CA PRO A 771 -19.86 -85.15 -84.83
C PRO A 771 -19.68 -85.99 -86.11
N GLY A 772 -19.57 -85.35 -87.29
CA GLY A 772 -19.42 -86.01 -88.58
C GLY A 772 -17.97 -86.34 -89.00
N GLY A 773 -16.97 -85.96 -88.20
CA GLY A 773 -15.56 -86.16 -88.51
C GLY A 773 -14.64 -85.12 -87.86
N TYR A 774 -13.33 -85.27 -88.07
CA TYR A 774 -12.34 -84.29 -87.60
C TYR A 774 -11.21 -84.08 -88.59
N ILE A 775 -10.59 -82.92 -88.46
CA ILE A 775 -9.35 -82.55 -89.13
C ILE A 775 -8.27 -82.51 -88.05
N GLU A 776 -7.25 -83.31 -88.25
CA GLU A 776 -6.06 -83.29 -87.40
C GLU A 776 -4.87 -82.79 -88.22
N ILE A 777 -4.19 -81.79 -87.67
CA ILE A 777 -2.95 -81.26 -88.21
C ILE A 777 -1.89 -81.47 -87.13
N ASN A 778 -0.86 -82.25 -87.44
CA ASN A 778 0.25 -82.49 -86.54
C ASN A 778 1.57 -82.52 -87.33
N LYS A 779 2.69 -82.75 -86.63
CA LYS A 779 4.03 -82.79 -87.25
C LYS A 779 4.21 -83.82 -88.39
N THR A 780 3.31 -84.81 -88.50
CA THR A 780 3.36 -85.84 -89.55
C THR A 780 2.53 -85.51 -90.79
N GLY A 781 1.67 -84.48 -90.74
CA GLY A 781 0.86 -84.02 -91.88
C GLY A 781 -0.57 -83.63 -91.50
N ILE A 782 -1.40 -83.39 -92.53
CA ILE A 782 -2.84 -83.12 -92.39
C ILE A 782 -3.61 -84.43 -92.63
N ARG A 783 -4.44 -84.83 -91.67
CA ARG A 783 -5.36 -85.96 -91.80
C ARG A 783 -6.81 -85.46 -91.76
N LEU A 784 -7.57 -85.87 -92.77
CA LEU A 784 -9.00 -85.63 -92.87
C LEU A 784 -9.71 -86.95 -92.58
N TYR A 785 -10.35 -87.04 -91.42
CA TYR A 785 -11.20 -88.18 -91.07
C TYR A 785 -12.66 -87.75 -91.15
N ALA A 786 -13.35 -88.16 -92.21
CA ALA A 786 -14.76 -87.88 -92.40
C ALA A 786 -15.45 -89.06 -93.09
N LEU A 787 -16.75 -89.22 -92.84
CA LEU A 787 -17.59 -90.25 -93.48
C LEU A 787 -17.70 -90.06 -95.00
N LYS A 788 -17.57 -88.81 -95.46
CA LYS A 788 -17.55 -88.41 -96.87
C LYS A 788 -16.69 -87.16 -97.01
N ILE A 789 -15.80 -87.13 -98.01
CA ILE A 789 -14.98 -85.96 -98.35
C ILE A 789 -15.27 -85.59 -99.79
N ASP A 790 -15.99 -84.50 -100.00
CA ASP A 790 -16.19 -83.88 -101.30
C ASP A 790 -15.18 -82.72 -101.45
N ILE A 791 -14.30 -82.79 -102.45
CA ILE A 791 -13.36 -81.70 -102.77
C ILE A 791 -13.78 -81.11 -104.11
N GLU A 792 -14.37 -79.92 -104.06
CA GLU A 792 -14.83 -79.19 -105.24
C GLU A 792 -13.93 -77.97 -105.48
N GLY A 793 -13.38 -77.84 -106.69
CA GLY A 793 -12.51 -76.72 -107.04
C GLY A 793 -12.30 -76.60 -108.54
N ASN A 794 -12.26 -75.36 -109.03
CA ASN A 794 -12.21 -75.05 -110.47
C ASN A 794 -10.93 -75.55 -111.15
N GLN A 795 -9.84 -75.74 -110.38
CA GLN A 795 -8.66 -76.53 -110.74
C GLN A 795 -8.03 -77.11 -109.47
N ILE A 796 -7.80 -78.42 -109.46
CA ILE A 796 -7.02 -79.09 -108.41
C ILE A 796 -5.66 -79.45 -109.01
N ASN A 797 -4.60 -78.81 -108.51
CA ASN A 797 -3.27 -78.87 -109.10
C ASN A 797 -2.34 -79.80 -108.30
N PHE A 798 -2.02 -80.97 -108.85
CA PHE A 798 -1.13 -81.96 -108.25
C PHE A 798 0.34 -81.88 -108.75
N LYS A 799 0.78 -80.74 -109.32
CA LYS A 799 2.02 -80.64 -110.13
C LYS A 799 3.38 -80.76 -109.42
N LYS A 800 3.49 -80.90 -108.09
CA LYS A 800 4.78 -81.12 -107.41
C LYS A 800 4.73 -82.37 -106.52
N GLY A 801 5.34 -83.46 -106.98
CA GLY A 801 5.63 -84.62 -106.14
C GLY A 801 6.86 -84.34 -105.26
N GLY A 802 6.71 -84.53 -103.95
CA GLY A 802 7.84 -84.62 -103.02
C GLY A 802 8.58 -85.96 -103.17
N PRO A 803 9.82 -86.06 -102.63
CA PRO A 803 10.87 -86.97 -103.12
C PRO A 803 10.69 -88.42 -102.64
N GLY A 804 9.98 -89.21 -103.44
CA GLY A 804 10.02 -90.68 -103.46
C GLY A 804 9.73 -91.10 -104.90
N GLN A 805 10.61 -91.92 -105.50
CA GLN A 805 10.68 -92.14 -106.95
C GLN A 805 9.35 -92.59 -107.60
N GLU A 806 8.92 -91.70 -108.49
CA GLU A 806 8.08 -91.77 -109.69
C GLU A 806 6.63 -92.33 -109.64
N PRO A 807 5.61 -91.44 -109.67
CA PRO A 807 4.21 -91.78 -109.88
C PRO A 807 3.93 -91.97 -111.39
N SER A 808 4.20 -93.16 -111.90
CA SER A 808 3.74 -93.57 -113.23
C SER A 808 2.24 -93.89 -113.25
N CYS A 809 1.66 -94.27 -112.11
CA CYS A 809 0.27 -94.73 -112.04
C CYS A 809 -0.77 -93.60 -112.13
N LEU A 810 -0.50 -92.42 -111.56
CA LEU A 810 -1.46 -91.30 -111.52
C LEU A 810 -1.56 -90.54 -112.86
N ARG A 811 -0.55 -90.64 -113.75
CA ARG A 811 -0.68 -90.13 -115.13
C ARG A 811 -1.47 -91.10 -116.04
N GLN A 812 -1.44 -92.41 -115.76
CA GLN A 812 -2.15 -93.41 -116.57
C GLN A 812 -3.68 -93.32 -116.40
N MET A 813 -4.15 -92.71 -115.31
CA MET A 813 -5.55 -92.33 -115.08
C MET A 813 -6.06 -91.08 -115.85
N SER A 814 -5.41 -90.66 -116.95
CA SER A 814 -6.12 -89.83 -117.96
C SER A 814 -6.47 -90.56 -119.26
N LYS A 815 -5.93 -91.78 -119.50
CA LYS A 815 -6.06 -92.46 -120.81
C LYS A 815 -6.83 -93.79 -120.81
N SER A 816 -7.06 -94.43 -119.67
CA SER A 816 -7.93 -95.62 -119.60
C SER A 816 -9.10 -95.36 -118.68
N SER A 817 -10.30 -95.28 -119.25
CA SER A 817 -11.56 -95.10 -118.55
C SER A 817 -11.95 -96.36 -117.75
N THR A 818 -11.19 -96.68 -116.71
CA THR A 818 -11.55 -97.68 -115.71
C THR A 818 -11.97 -97.00 -114.40
N PRO A 819 -13.17 -97.27 -113.86
CA PRO A 819 -13.62 -96.70 -112.59
C PRO A 819 -12.88 -97.32 -111.39
N PHE A 820 -12.59 -96.48 -110.38
CA PHE A 820 -12.06 -96.86 -109.08
C PHE A 820 -13.08 -97.68 -108.29
N VAL A 821 -12.92 -99.01 -108.20
CA VAL A 821 -13.40 -99.74 -107.01
C VAL A 821 -12.44 -100.89 -106.71
N ARG A 822 -11.94 -100.95 -105.47
CA ARG A 822 -12.01 -102.18 -104.67
C ARG A 822 -11.88 -101.88 -103.18
N MET A 823 -12.83 -102.48 -102.45
CA MET A 823 -12.94 -102.81 -101.02
C MET A 823 -12.01 -102.10 -100.03
#